data_AF-A0A6N8XDW5-F1
#
_entry.id   AF-A0A6N8XDW5-F1
#
_cell.length_a   1.000
_cell.length_b   1.000
_cell.length_c   1.000
_cell.angle_alpha   90.00
_cell.angle_beta   90.00
_cell.angle_gamma   90.00
#
_symmetry.space_group_name_H-M   'P 1'
#
loop_
_entity.id
_entity.type
_entity.pdbx_description
1 polymer ?
#
loop_
_entity_poly.entity_id
_entity_poly.type
_entity_poly.pdbx_seq_one_letter_code
_entity_poly.pdbx_strand_id
1 'polypeptide(L)'
;MRARISHRPTLAVATPRGGRSVGRLRGWLLLLLIGTAACERDLDMLDPAPFPPEAAVFIDGFGPGVQFSAFGGSKVDALDIEQDLVYEGTAALKFTIPAPSDPSGSYAGGVFYSTGPRDLSQFDALTFWARASTAATLNTVGIGNDNAGNLLYAATMDNLPLSTRWTKFALPLPLPAKLTEERGLFLMAEGSEFPIGYDIWFDNVQFERLGTIVNPRPEIATQSVSGEVGGTLSVGGTRVTFDVNGTDRTVTAAPAYFTFSSSNSGVATVAPDGSVQLVGRGTATITASLGSTPASGEVTVNVSVPPNAPPPTPEVPAEDVISLFSDAYADVHVDTWSAVWDQADVEDVQIGGNAAKKYTNLNYAGIEFTSQPVDASAMTELHVDLWTNDASAFRIKLVDFGANGVFGGGDDTEHEITLNEGSMPPIKTGEWNVLDIPLSAFAGLASRGNLAQMIISGSSPTVYLDNVFFYKTVAPEPAEPAPTPTHSADKVVSLFSDAYDDATVDTWSASWDQADVEDVEIAGDATKKYSNLVFAGIEFTSATVDATAATHFHFDLWTPDATSSPAAFRVKLVDFGADGGFGGGDDTEHEIALTDASDPPLASGEWVSYDIPFEVLEGLTARGHLAQMIISGDPNTVFLDNIYFYSAVPSEPPSPAPTPSHAADSVISLFSDTYTDATVDTWSASWDQADVEDVQIGGNTTKKYTNLVFAGIEFTSSTIDASEMTHFRMDFWTPDATGDPAAFRIKLVDFGAGGVFGGGDDTEHELTLTAATDPALATGQWVSFDIPLSAFTGLTNRGHLAQLIISGDPNTVFIDNVYLRR
;
A
#
# COMPACT_ATOMS: atom_id res chain seq x y z
N MET A 1 3.77 -5.90 -51.41
CA MET A 1 2.31 -6.08 -51.58
C MET A 1 1.62 -5.13 -50.59
N ARG A 2 1.17 -3.91 -50.92
CA ARG A 2 -0.12 -3.47 -51.54
C ARG A 2 -1.34 -4.22 -50.97
N ALA A 3 -2.44 -3.63 -50.48
CA ALA A 3 -3.02 -2.26 -50.41
C ALA A 3 -4.17 -2.29 -49.34
N ARG A 4 -4.46 -1.28 -48.48
CA ARG A 4 -5.04 0.08 -48.62
C ARG A 4 -6.61 0.15 -48.62
N ILE A 5 -7.12 1.22 -47.98
CA ILE A 5 -8.48 1.89 -48.02
C ILE A 5 -9.37 1.54 -46.80
N SER A 6 -9.73 2.38 -45.81
CA SER A 6 -10.19 3.80 -45.66
C SER A 6 -11.68 4.06 -45.92
N HIS A 7 -12.46 4.52 -44.92
CA HIS A 7 -13.27 5.76 -44.95
C HIS A 7 -14.23 5.89 -43.73
N ARG A 8 -14.14 7.03 -43.04
CA ARG A 8 -15.23 7.80 -42.37
C ARG A 8 -15.96 8.64 -43.45
N PRO A 9 -17.18 9.25 -43.29
CA PRO A 9 -17.42 10.26 -42.22
C PRO A 9 -18.89 10.61 -41.80
N THR A 10 -18.97 11.42 -40.72
CA THR A 10 -19.91 12.51 -40.36
C THR A 10 -21.44 12.42 -40.55
N LEU A 11 -22.18 12.83 -39.50
CA LEU A 11 -23.43 13.59 -39.64
C LEU A 11 -23.67 14.52 -38.44
N ALA A 12 -23.70 15.82 -38.71
CA ALA A 12 -24.23 16.90 -37.89
C ALA A 12 -25.17 17.74 -38.78
N VAL A 13 -26.36 18.09 -38.30
CA VAL A 13 -27.36 18.96 -38.95
C VAL A 13 -28.06 19.71 -37.79
N ALA A 14 -27.81 21.00 -37.55
CA ALA A 14 -28.22 22.24 -38.25
C ALA A 14 -29.56 22.83 -37.73
N THR A 15 -29.47 24.09 -37.30
CA THR A 15 -30.56 25.05 -37.03
C THR A 15 -31.20 25.56 -38.35
N PRO A 16 -32.26 26.38 -38.26
CA PRO A 16 -32.12 27.70 -38.89
C PRO A 16 -32.70 28.88 -38.09
N ARG A 17 -32.05 30.04 -38.31
CA ARG A 17 -32.51 31.41 -38.01
C ARG A 17 -33.09 32.07 -39.26
N GLY A 18 -33.97 33.05 -39.06
CA GLY A 18 -34.24 34.18 -39.97
C GLY A 18 -35.64 34.76 -39.71
N GLY A 19 -35.93 36.05 -39.62
CA GLY A 19 -35.16 37.28 -39.76
C GLY A 19 -36.10 38.46 -40.14
N ARG A 20 -36.05 39.54 -39.34
CA ARG A 20 -36.28 40.99 -39.65
C ARG A 20 -37.64 41.59 -40.07
N SER A 21 -37.84 42.79 -39.48
CA SER A 21 -38.40 44.08 -39.99
C SER A 21 -39.84 44.47 -39.58
N VAL A 22 -40.01 45.48 -38.71
CA VAL A 22 -40.26 46.94 -38.94
C VAL A 22 -41.67 47.27 -39.46
N GLY A 23 -42.40 48.15 -38.76
CA GLY A 23 -43.31 49.10 -39.41
C GLY A 23 -44.70 49.29 -38.78
N ARG A 24 -44.91 50.48 -38.21
CA ARG A 24 -46.18 51.10 -37.82
C ARG A 24 -47.28 50.95 -38.90
N LEU A 25 -48.56 50.87 -38.51
CA LEU A 25 -49.56 51.94 -38.76
C LEU A 25 -50.95 51.58 -38.19
N ARG A 26 -51.63 52.62 -37.71
CA ARG A 26 -53.03 52.68 -37.27
C ARG A 26 -54.00 52.27 -38.37
N GLY A 27 -55.13 51.67 -37.99
CA GLY A 27 -56.30 51.54 -38.86
C GLY A 27 -57.53 51.11 -38.06
N TRP A 28 -58.40 52.07 -37.78
CA TRP A 28 -59.70 51.89 -37.16
C TRP A 28 -60.63 51.06 -38.07
N LEU A 29 -61.42 50.16 -37.50
CA LEU A 29 -62.82 50.01 -37.92
C LEU A 29 -63.70 49.55 -36.75
N LEU A 30 -64.65 50.42 -36.45
CA LEU A 30 -65.79 50.30 -35.56
C LEU A 30 -66.95 49.68 -36.36
N LEU A 31 -67.70 48.72 -35.81
CA LEU A 31 -69.18 48.63 -35.81
C LEU A 31 -69.57 47.21 -35.31
N LEU A 32 -70.11 47.01 -34.10
CA LEU A 32 -71.45 47.35 -33.57
C LEU A 32 -72.43 46.15 -33.67
N LEU A 33 -72.67 45.45 -32.55
CA LEU A 33 -73.95 44.83 -32.19
C LEU A 33 -73.94 44.34 -30.72
N ILE A 34 -74.48 45.17 -29.82
CA ILE A 34 -75.47 44.90 -28.76
C ILE A 34 -75.71 43.38 -28.52
N GLY A 35 -75.58 42.76 -27.34
CA GLY A 35 -75.64 43.22 -25.96
C GLY A 35 -76.58 42.28 -25.19
N THR A 36 -76.03 41.32 -24.43
CA THR A 36 -76.67 40.71 -23.24
C THR A 36 -75.57 40.33 -22.26
N ALA A 37 -75.53 41.01 -21.11
CA ALA A 37 -74.68 40.65 -19.99
C ALA A 37 -75.16 39.33 -19.39
N ALA A 38 -74.43 38.26 -19.64
CA ALA A 38 -74.44 37.05 -18.83
C ALA A 38 -73.18 37.09 -17.97
N CYS A 39 -73.34 37.10 -16.64
CA CYS A 39 -72.23 36.83 -15.74
C CYS A 39 -71.75 35.39 -15.98
N GLU A 40 -70.66 35.20 -16.69
CA GLU A 40 -69.88 33.96 -16.58
C GLU A 40 -69.13 34.03 -15.24
N ARG A 41 -69.42 33.06 -14.36
CA ARG A 41 -68.68 32.87 -13.10
C ARG A 41 -67.34 32.21 -13.44
N ASP A 42 -66.29 32.89 -13.00
CA ASP A 42 -64.92 32.39 -12.92
C ASP A 42 -64.88 31.17 -11.97
N LEU A 43 -64.37 30.03 -12.44
CA LEU A 43 -64.33 28.75 -11.70
C LEU A 43 -62.90 28.31 -11.31
N ASP A 44 -61.89 29.17 -11.49
CA ASP A 44 -60.48 28.76 -11.37
C ASP A 44 -59.89 28.82 -9.96
N MET A 45 -60.68 29.07 -8.90
CA MET A 45 -60.21 28.91 -7.50
C MET A 45 -61.34 28.45 -6.56
N LEU A 46 -61.77 27.19 -6.70
CA LEU A 46 -62.45 26.50 -5.60
C LEU A 46 -61.42 25.57 -4.95
N ASP A 47 -60.86 26.00 -3.83
CA ASP A 47 -60.14 25.09 -2.94
C ASP A 47 -61.04 23.88 -2.63
N PRO A 48 -60.48 22.65 -2.52
CA PRO A 48 -61.24 21.49 -2.09
C PRO A 48 -62.04 21.82 -0.82
N ALA A 49 -63.29 21.37 -0.75
CA ALA A 49 -64.09 21.57 0.46
C ALA A 49 -63.33 20.99 1.67
N PRO A 50 -63.23 21.74 2.79
CA PRO A 50 -62.53 21.25 3.97
C PRO A 50 -63.18 19.96 4.49
N PHE A 51 -62.36 19.06 5.03
CA PHE A 51 -62.88 17.86 5.66
C PHE A 51 -63.78 18.22 6.83
N PRO A 52 -64.83 17.43 7.07
CA PRO A 52 -65.84 17.81 8.02
C PRO A 52 -65.29 17.67 9.45
N PRO A 53 -65.56 18.62 10.36
CA PRO A 53 -64.87 18.68 11.65
C PRO A 53 -65.70 18.03 12.78
N GLU A 54 -66.28 16.85 12.52
CA GLU A 54 -67.13 16.16 13.49
C GLU A 54 -66.36 15.69 14.73
N ALA A 55 -66.77 16.21 15.89
CA ALA A 55 -66.25 15.83 17.19
C ALA A 55 -66.66 14.42 17.65
N ALA A 56 -67.89 13.98 17.32
CA ALA A 56 -68.48 12.81 17.94
C ALA A 56 -67.87 11.49 17.41
N VAL A 57 -67.42 10.64 18.33
CA VAL A 57 -67.02 9.25 18.05
C VAL A 57 -68.12 8.30 18.52
N PHE A 58 -68.51 8.41 19.80
CA PHE A 58 -69.63 7.70 20.40
C PHE A 58 -70.30 8.56 21.48
N ILE A 59 -71.57 8.91 21.31
CA ILE A 59 -72.37 9.61 22.33
C ILE A 59 -73.45 8.64 22.81
N ASP A 60 -74.59 8.57 22.11
CA ASP A 60 -75.65 7.56 22.31
C ASP A 60 -75.62 6.46 21.23
N GLY A 61 -74.56 6.46 20.44
CA GLY A 61 -74.41 5.69 19.22
C GLY A 61 -73.20 6.18 18.44
N PHE A 62 -72.85 5.44 17.38
CA PHE A 62 -71.69 5.75 16.56
C PHE A 62 -71.89 7.09 15.86
N GLY A 63 -70.86 7.95 15.91
CA GLY A 63 -70.86 9.22 15.18
C GLY A 63 -71.00 9.02 13.67
N PRO A 64 -71.32 10.08 12.91
CA PRO A 64 -71.48 9.99 11.46
C PRO A 64 -70.26 9.35 10.77
N GLY A 65 -70.48 8.26 10.05
CA GLY A 65 -69.42 7.53 9.35
C GLY A 65 -68.39 6.84 10.24
N VAL A 66 -68.64 6.70 11.55
CA VAL A 66 -67.77 5.94 12.46
C VAL A 66 -68.07 4.45 12.32
N GLN A 67 -67.02 3.65 12.25
CA GLN A 67 -67.07 2.19 12.27
C GLN A 67 -66.11 1.66 13.34
N PHE A 68 -66.37 0.44 13.81
CA PHE A 68 -65.49 -0.27 14.73
C PHE A 68 -64.84 -1.46 14.02
N SER A 69 -63.57 -1.70 14.32
CA SER A 69 -62.87 -2.94 13.96
C SER A 69 -62.06 -3.44 15.15
N ALA A 70 -62.26 -4.70 15.53
CA ALA A 70 -61.44 -5.35 16.53
C ALA A 70 -60.01 -5.60 16.02
N PHE A 71 -59.03 -5.60 16.93
CA PHE A 71 -57.65 -5.96 16.59
C PHE A 71 -57.47 -7.45 16.36
N GLY A 72 -56.49 -7.83 15.53
CA GLY A 72 -56.14 -9.23 15.31
C GLY A 72 -55.68 -9.91 16.61
N GLY A 73 -56.23 -11.10 16.91
CA GLY A 73 -55.92 -11.85 18.13
C GLY A 73 -56.61 -11.36 19.40
N SER A 74 -57.37 -10.26 19.33
CA SER A 74 -58.27 -9.85 20.41
C SER A 74 -59.51 -10.74 20.45
N LYS A 75 -60.27 -10.67 21.55
CA LYS A 75 -61.64 -11.15 21.61
C LYS A 75 -62.51 -10.29 20.70
N VAL A 76 -62.71 -10.75 19.47
CA VAL A 76 -63.32 -9.96 18.38
C VAL A 76 -64.78 -9.58 18.62
N ASP A 77 -65.47 -10.28 19.53
CA ASP A 77 -66.85 -10.04 19.96
C ASP A 77 -66.93 -9.33 21.34
N ALA A 78 -65.83 -8.73 21.81
CA ALA A 78 -65.78 -8.08 23.12
C ALA A 78 -66.61 -6.79 23.24
N LEU A 79 -66.90 -6.12 22.12
CA LEU A 79 -67.63 -4.85 22.12
C LEU A 79 -69.15 -5.08 22.09
N ASP A 80 -69.85 -4.44 23.01
CA ASP A 80 -71.31 -4.34 23.06
C ASP A 80 -71.77 -2.90 23.32
N ILE A 81 -73.06 -2.63 23.07
CA ILE A 81 -73.71 -1.35 23.36
C ILE A 81 -74.60 -1.52 24.60
N GLU A 82 -74.15 -0.95 25.71
CA GLU A 82 -74.83 -0.97 27.01
C GLU A 82 -75.94 0.08 27.06
N GLN A 83 -77.09 -0.25 27.65
CA GLN A 83 -78.23 0.67 27.78
C GLN A 83 -78.65 0.89 29.24
N ASP A 84 -78.25 0.01 30.17
CA ASP A 84 -78.63 0.10 31.58
C ASP A 84 -77.60 0.86 32.42
N LEU A 85 -76.31 0.78 32.05
CA LEU A 85 -75.20 1.40 32.76
C LEU A 85 -74.50 2.46 31.90
N VAL A 86 -75.10 3.64 31.85
CA VAL A 86 -74.61 4.81 31.11
C VAL A 86 -74.14 5.92 32.07
N TYR A 87 -73.27 6.81 31.62
CA TYR A 87 -72.96 8.05 32.34
C TYR A 87 -74.02 9.12 32.06
N GLU A 88 -74.34 9.33 30.78
CA GLU A 88 -75.30 10.33 30.31
C GLU A 88 -76.02 9.81 29.05
N GLY A 89 -77.28 10.17 28.86
CA GLY A 89 -78.05 9.74 27.67
C GLY A 89 -78.67 8.34 27.81
N THR A 90 -78.50 7.52 26.77
CA THR A 90 -79.24 6.27 26.51
C THR A 90 -78.36 5.08 26.16
N ALA A 91 -77.08 5.28 25.82
CA ALA A 91 -76.18 4.18 25.51
C ALA A 91 -74.72 4.48 25.89
N ALA A 92 -73.94 3.44 26.21
CA ALA A 92 -72.50 3.48 26.44
C ALA A 92 -71.82 2.33 25.68
N LEU A 93 -70.54 2.49 25.33
CA LEU A 93 -69.71 1.38 24.86
C LEU A 93 -69.36 0.48 26.04
N LYS A 94 -69.47 -0.83 25.86
CA LYS A 94 -69.02 -1.83 26.82
C LYS A 94 -68.03 -2.78 26.16
N PHE A 95 -66.87 -2.96 26.77
CA PHE A 95 -65.89 -3.96 26.40
C PHE A 95 -65.79 -5.03 27.48
N THR A 96 -66.05 -6.29 27.11
CA THR A 96 -65.78 -7.45 27.97
C THR A 96 -64.34 -7.89 27.81
N ILE A 97 -63.53 -7.59 28.81
CA ILE A 97 -62.13 -7.96 28.89
C ILE A 97 -62.04 -9.44 29.26
N PRO A 98 -61.46 -10.30 28.40
CA PRO A 98 -61.36 -11.71 28.67
C PRO A 98 -60.36 -12.02 29.78
N ALA A 99 -60.50 -13.20 30.40
CA ALA A 99 -59.44 -13.75 31.23
C ALA A 99 -58.22 -14.10 30.35
N PRO A 100 -56.98 -14.10 30.89
CA PRO A 100 -55.79 -14.45 30.11
C PRO A 100 -55.84 -15.83 29.44
N SER A 101 -56.66 -16.75 29.99
CA SER A 101 -56.86 -18.12 29.48
C SER A 101 -58.06 -18.27 28.53
N ASP A 102 -58.74 -17.19 28.15
CA ASP A 102 -59.92 -17.27 27.28
C ASP A 102 -59.52 -17.70 25.85
N PRO A 103 -60.12 -18.78 25.31
CA PRO A 103 -59.77 -19.30 24.00
C PRO A 103 -60.23 -18.40 22.83
N SER A 104 -61.11 -17.43 23.08
CA SER A 104 -61.59 -16.47 22.07
C SER A 104 -60.69 -15.25 21.90
N GLY A 105 -59.66 -15.10 22.73
CA GLY A 105 -58.67 -14.02 22.71
C GLY A 105 -58.25 -13.64 24.12
N SER A 106 -56.96 -13.38 24.36
CA SER A 106 -56.42 -13.07 25.69
C SER A 106 -56.55 -11.60 26.10
N TYR A 107 -57.08 -10.75 25.22
CA TYR A 107 -57.30 -9.32 25.43
C TYR A 107 -58.50 -8.83 24.60
N ALA A 108 -59.09 -7.70 24.95
CA ALA A 108 -60.08 -7.01 24.14
C ALA A 108 -59.49 -5.71 23.58
N GLY A 109 -59.83 -5.35 22.35
CA GLY A 109 -59.39 -4.09 21.78
C GLY A 109 -59.74 -3.91 20.32
N GLY A 110 -59.69 -2.67 19.88
CA GLY A 110 -59.99 -2.29 18.51
C GLY A 110 -59.91 -0.79 18.30
N VAL A 111 -60.26 -0.38 17.09
CA VAL A 111 -60.29 1.01 16.66
C VAL A 111 -61.69 1.43 16.24
N PHE A 112 -62.00 2.67 16.53
CA PHE A 112 -63.10 3.42 15.97
C PHE A 112 -62.52 4.37 14.95
N TYR A 113 -62.91 4.20 13.69
CA TYR A 113 -62.37 4.96 12.57
C TYR A 113 -63.49 5.53 11.72
N SER A 114 -63.20 6.62 11.00
CA SER A 114 -64.15 7.23 10.09
C SER A 114 -63.96 6.73 8.66
N THR A 115 -65.09 6.44 7.99
CA THR A 115 -65.10 6.01 6.59
C THR A 115 -64.57 7.08 5.64
N GLY A 116 -64.63 8.36 6.02
CA GLY A 116 -63.96 9.48 5.36
C GLY A 116 -63.15 10.29 6.38
N PRO A 117 -62.08 10.97 5.98
CA PRO A 117 -61.24 11.74 6.90
C PRO A 117 -61.97 12.95 7.50
N ARG A 118 -61.49 13.37 8.68
CA ARG A 118 -62.01 14.51 9.45
C ARG A 118 -60.93 15.55 9.72
N ASP A 119 -61.36 16.81 9.76
CA ASP A 119 -60.52 17.90 10.25
C ASP A 119 -60.70 18.05 11.77
N LEU A 120 -59.74 17.52 12.53
CA LEU A 120 -59.71 17.59 13.99
C LEU A 120 -58.84 18.73 14.50
N SER A 121 -58.32 19.59 13.63
CA SER A 121 -57.32 20.61 13.97
C SER A 121 -57.79 21.69 14.94
N GLN A 122 -59.11 21.82 15.11
CA GLN A 122 -59.72 22.78 16.05
C GLN A 122 -59.85 22.26 17.50
N PHE A 123 -59.63 20.96 17.74
CA PHE A 123 -59.75 20.35 19.07
C PHE A 123 -58.39 20.31 19.79
N ASP A 124 -58.40 20.12 21.11
CA ASP A 124 -57.16 19.93 21.89
C ASP A 124 -57.14 18.62 22.69
N ALA A 125 -58.28 17.92 22.77
CA ALA A 125 -58.41 16.65 23.46
C ALA A 125 -59.36 15.69 22.74
N LEU A 126 -59.05 14.39 22.82
CA LEU A 126 -60.09 13.36 22.83
C LEU A 126 -60.55 13.18 24.28
N THR A 127 -61.84 13.28 24.56
CA THR A 127 -62.40 13.07 25.88
C THR A 127 -63.39 11.91 25.89
N PHE A 128 -63.52 11.30 27.05
CA PHE A 128 -64.44 10.21 27.30
C PHE A 128 -64.68 10.05 28.79
N TRP A 129 -65.86 9.59 29.18
CA TRP A 129 -66.10 9.04 30.50
C TRP A 129 -65.75 7.56 30.47
N ALA A 130 -65.05 7.08 31.49
CA ALA A 130 -64.77 5.65 31.62
C ALA A 130 -64.94 5.15 33.05
N ARG A 131 -65.28 3.87 33.16
CA ARG A 131 -65.31 3.09 34.41
C ARG A 131 -65.03 1.61 34.10
N ALA A 132 -64.68 0.85 35.12
CA ALA A 132 -64.53 -0.60 35.04
C ALA A 132 -65.38 -1.31 36.12
N SER A 133 -65.62 -2.62 35.97
CA SER A 133 -66.40 -3.40 36.94
C SER A 133 -65.61 -3.71 38.21
N THR A 134 -64.29 -3.63 38.10
CA THR A 134 -63.30 -3.65 39.18
C THR A 134 -62.31 -2.50 38.99
N ALA A 135 -61.55 -2.14 40.02
CA ALA A 135 -60.40 -1.24 39.80
C ALA A 135 -59.38 -1.99 38.93
N ALA A 136 -58.97 -1.36 37.83
CA ALA A 136 -58.11 -1.97 36.82
C ALA A 136 -57.27 -0.90 36.10
N THR A 137 -56.31 -1.31 35.28
CA THR A 137 -55.43 -0.41 34.54
C THR A 137 -55.56 -0.65 33.04
N LEU A 138 -56.27 0.24 32.35
CA LEU A 138 -56.42 0.18 30.90
C LEU A 138 -55.04 0.33 30.23
N ASN A 139 -54.58 -0.72 29.53
CA ASN A 139 -53.22 -0.83 29.03
C ASN A 139 -52.93 0.27 28.01
N THR A 140 -53.83 0.49 27.04
CA THR A 140 -53.65 1.53 26.02
C THR A 140 -54.98 2.13 25.59
N VAL A 141 -55.00 3.46 25.42
CA VAL A 141 -56.11 4.22 24.82
C VAL A 141 -55.54 5.34 23.95
N GLY A 142 -56.16 5.66 22.82
CA GLY A 142 -55.54 6.62 21.89
C GLY A 142 -56.35 7.00 20.66
N ILE A 143 -55.65 7.63 19.70
CA ILE A 143 -56.14 8.03 18.38
C ILE A 143 -55.12 7.68 17.29
N GLY A 144 -55.48 7.92 16.03
CA GLY A 144 -54.56 7.88 14.88
C GLY A 144 -54.28 6.47 14.33
N ASN A 145 -55.13 5.50 14.64
CA ASN A 145 -55.13 4.18 14.02
C ASN A 145 -56.48 3.90 13.36
N ASP A 146 -56.47 3.74 12.03
CA ASP A 146 -57.67 3.46 11.23
C ASP A 146 -57.77 1.99 10.76
N ASN A 147 -56.89 1.11 11.27
CA ASN A 147 -56.74 -0.29 10.88
C ASN A 147 -56.45 -0.52 9.38
N ALA A 148 -56.06 0.53 8.64
CA ALA A 148 -55.59 0.45 7.25
C ALA A 148 -54.05 0.56 7.14
N GLY A 149 -53.35 0.50 8.28
CA GLY A 149 -51.89 0.61 8.37
C GLY A 149 -51.36 2.05 8.43
N ASN A 150 -52.23 3.06 8.39
CA ASN A 150 -51.81 4.45 8.58
C ASN A 150 -51.75 4.78 10.08
N LEU A 151 -50.53 5.02 10.58
CA LEU A 151 -50.26 5.41 11.97
C LEU A 151 -49.57 6.78 12.06
N LEU A 152 -49.70 7.60 11.01
CA LEU A 152 -48.93 8.84 10.86
C LEU A 152 -49.04 9.75 12.09
N TYR A 153 -50.24 9.89 12.65
CA TYR A 153 -50.50 10.73 13.83
C TYR A 153 -51.05 9.93 15.02
N ALA A 154 -50.58 8.69 15.20
CA ALA A 154 -50.92 7.89 16.36
C ALA A 154 -50.50 8.59 17.67
N ALA A 155 -51.41 8.61 18.65
CA ALA A 155 -51.15 9.18 19.97
C ALA A 155 -51.87 8.36 21.04
N THR A 156 -51.14 7.84 22.03
CA THR A 156 -51.69 6.94 23.05
C THR A 156 -51.31 7.36 24.46
N MET A 157 -52.22 7.09 25.39
CA MET A 157 -51.92 7.00 26.81
C MET A 157 -51.90 5.53 27.21
N ASP A 158 -50.85 5.16 27.92
CA ASP A 158 -50.71 3.82 28.44
C ASP A 158 -50.92 3.79 29.96
N ASN A 159 -51.37 2.65 30.45
CA ASN A 159 -51.59 2.38 31.88
C ASN A 159 -52.57 3.36 32.55
N LEU A 160 -53.72 3.61 31.92
CA LEU A 160 -54.74 4.52 32.45
C LEU A 160 -55.51 3.86 33.62
N PRO A 161 -55.41 4.38 34.85
CA PRO A 161 -56.09 3.78 35.99
C PRO A 161 -57.59 4.02 35.93
N LEU A 162 -58.36 2.94 35.93
CA LEU A 162 -59.82 2.94 35.98
C LEU A 162 -60.34 2.59 37.37
N SER A 163 -61.49 3.15 37.70
CA SER A 163 -62.19 2.87 38.95
C SER A 163 -63.59 2.33 38.67
N THR A 164 -64.28 1.88 39.73
CA THR A 164 -65.69 1.49 39.63
C THR A 164 -66.66 2.67 39.51
N ARG A 165 -66.15 3.91 39.51
CA ARG A 165 -66.91 5.14 39.29
C ARG A 165 -66.58 5.72 37.92
N TRP A 166 -67.58 6.34 37.28
CA TRP A 166 -67.40 7.14 36.09
C TRP A 166 -66.44 8.31 36.36
N THR A 167 -65.39 8.39 35.56
CA THR A 167 -64.40 9.47 35.58
C THR A 167 -64.23 10.00 34.15
N LYS A 168 -64.23 11.32 33.98
CA LYS A 168 -63.90 11.95 32.70
C LYS A 168 -62.39 11.96 32.52
N PHE A 169 -61.94 11.45 31.39
CA PHE A 169 -60.55 11.51 30.95
C PHE A 169 -60.44 12.45 29.75
N ALA A 170 -59.29 13.08 29.63
CA ALA A 170 -58.92 13.87 28.48
C ALA A 170 -57.54 13.40 28.02
N LEU A 171 -57.47 12.92 26.79
CA LEU A 171 -56.24 12.59 26.08
C LEU A 171 -55.83 13.82 25.26
N PRO A 172 -54.77 14.54 25.65
CA PRO A 172 -54.26 15.66 24.88
C PRO A 172 -53.82 15.24 23.49
N LEU A 173 -54.20 16.04 22.49
CA LEU A 173 -53.72 15.90 21.14
C LEU A 173 -52.33 16.57 21.04
N PRO A 174 -51.26 15.86 20.66
CA PRO A 174 -49.90 16.40 20.73
C PRO A 174 -49.72 17.72 19.95
N LEU A 175 -50.18 17.77 18.70
CA LEU A 175 -50.20 18.98 17.89
C LEU A 175 -51.42 18.98 16.97
N PRO A 176 -52.58 19.48 17.42
CA PRO A 176 -53.85 19.35 16.70
C PRO A 176 -53.79 19.87 15.26
N ALA A 177 -53.03 20.93 15.01
CA ALA A 177 -52.87 21.52 13.67
C ALA A 177 -52.41 20.53 12.58
N LYS A 178 -51.88 19.36 12.95
CA LYS A 178 -51.51 18.28 12.02
C LYS A 178 -52.69 17.38 11.63
N LEU A 179 -53.75 17.33 12.43
CA LEU A 179 -54.89 16.43 12.29
C LEU A 179 -55.97 17.00 11.35
N THR A 180 -55.59 17.32 10.12
CA THR A 180 -56.51 17.92 9.12
C THR A 180 -57.24 16.86 8.28
N GLU A 181 -56.74 15.62 8.26
CA GLU A 181 -57.27 14.50 7.48
C GLU A 181 -57.23 13.19 8.31
N GLU A 182 -57.68 13.25 9.57
CA GLU A 182 -57.57 12.10 10.49
C GLU A 182 -58.74 11.13 10.33
N ARG A 183 -58.45 9.83 10.37
CA ARG A 183 -59.45 8.76 10.27
C ARG A 183 -59.53 7.89 11.52
N GLY A 184 -58.43 7.70 12.24
CA GLY A 184 -58.40 6.93 13.48
C GLY A 184 -58.85 7.78 14.66
N LEU A 185 -60.08 7.59 15.12
CA LEU A 185 -60.73 8.51 16.05
C LEU A 185 -60.62 8.11 17.52
N PHE A 186 -60.61 6.80 17.79
CA PHE A 186 -60.45 6.27 19.14
C PHE A 186 -59.93 4.84 19.05
N LEU A 187 -59.05 4.45 19.95
CA LEU A 187 -58.61 3.06 20.10
C LEU A 187 -58.52 2.70 21.57
N MET A 188 -58.69 1.42 21.86
CA MET A 188 -58.37 0.85 23.17
C MET A 188 -57.82 -0.56 22.99
N ALA A 189 -56.89 -0.95 23.88
CA ALA A 189 -56.44 -2.33 24.03
C ALA A 189 -56.27 -2.64 25.51
N GLU A 190 -56.80 -3.78 25.95
CA GLU A 190 -56.78 -4.20 27.34
C GLU A 190 -56.76 -5.72 27.49
N GLY A 191 -55.74 -6.24 28.18
CA GLY A 191 -55.67 -7.62 28.64
C GLY A 191 -55.73 -7.68 30.16
N SER A 192 -56.59 -8.55 30.69
CA SER A 192 -56.86 -8.56 32.13
C SER A 192 -55.60 -8.80 32.97
N GLU A 193 -55.32 -7.92 33.93
CA GLU A 193 -54.30 -8.14 34.96
C GLU A 193 -54.73 -9.17 36.03
N PHE A 194 -55.95 -9.71 35.92
CA PHE A 194 -56.52 -10.69 36.83
C PHE A 194 -56.66 -12.07 36.18
N PRO A 195 -56.73 -13.16 36.97
CA PRO A 195 -57.05 -14.50 36.44
C PRO A 195 -58.46 -14.62 35.83
N ILE A 196 -59.32 -13.62 36.02
CA ILE A 196 -60.69 -13.55 35.52
C ILE A 196 -60.86 -12.32 34.63
N GLY A 197 -61.85 -12.36 33.73
CA GLY A 197 -62.25 -11.21 32.94
C GLY A 197 -63.04 -10.17 33.74
N TYR A 198 -63.20 -8.98 33.16
CA TYR A 198 -63.98 -7.88 33.73
C TYR A 198 -64.54 -7.00 32.60
N ASP A 199 -65.37 -6.00 32.93
CA ASP A 199 -65.99 -5.12 31.93
C ASP A 199 -65.44 -3.70 32.08
N ILE A 200 -65.21 -3.03 30.95
CA ILE A 200 -64.91 -1.58 30.87
C ILE A 200 -66.03 -0.91 30.10
N TRP A 201 -66.48 0.25 30.57
CA TRP A 201 -67.45 1.07 29.87
C TRP A 201 -66.83 2.42 29.49
N PHE A 202 -67.18 2.90 28.30
CA PHE A 202 -66.87 4.24 27.82
C PHE A 202 -68.16 4.94 27.40
N ASP A 203 -68.29 6.23 27.72
CA ASP A 203 -69.44 7.04 27.35
C ASP A 203 -68.99 8.44 26.95
N ASN A 204 -69.75 9.10 26.07
CA ASN A 204 -69.43 10.42 25.50
C ASN A 204 -67.99 10.53 24.99
N VAL A 205 -67.58 9.59 24.12
CA VAL A 205 -66.29 9.61 23.41
C VAL A 205 -66.35 10.63 22.28
N GLN A 206 -65.64 11.74 22.42
CA GLN A 206 -65.67 12.84 21.46
C GLN A 206 -64.41 13.72 21.53
N PHE A 207 -64.14 14.46 20.46
CA PHE A 207 -63.14 15.50 20.46
C PHE A 207 -63.69 16.80 21.05
N GLU A 208 -62.94 17.43 21.96
CA GLU A 208 -63.30 18.69 22.60
C GLU A 208 -62.15 19.69 22.50
N ARG A 209 -62.51 20.96 22.61
CA ARG A 209 -61.56 22.05 22.87
C ARG A 209 -61.75 22.51 24.31
N LEU A 210 -60.96 21.95 25.22
CA LEU A 210 -61.06 22.17 26.65
C LEU A 210 -60.46 23.51 27.09
N GLY A 211 -59.41 23.98 26.40
CA GLY A 211 -58.69 25.21 26.74
C GLY A 211 -57.88 25.13 28.04
N THR A 212 -57.86 23.97 28.71
CA THR A 212 -57.13 23.70 29.96
C THR A 212 -55.89 22.83 29.78
N ILE A 213 -55.60 22.42 28.55
CA ILE A 213 -54.41 21.65 28.18
C ILE A 213 -53.31 22.64 27.82
N VAL A 214 -52.28 22.72 28.67
CA VAL A 214 -51.23 23.73 28.56
C VAL A 214 -49.85 23.14 28.83
N ASN A 215 -48.81 23.95 28.66
CA ASN A 215 -47.42 23.61 28.98
C ASN A 215 -46.94 22.29 28.31
N PRO A 216 -46.98 22.19 26.97
CA PRO A 216 -46.43 21.02 26.28
C PRO A 216 -44.94 20.86 26.60
N ARG A 217 -44.55 19.66 27.04
CA ARG A 217 -43.17 19.26 27.31
C ARG A 217 -42.84 18.07 26.41
N PRO A 218 -42.48 18.32 25.14
CA PRO A 218 -42.09 17.27 24.20
C PRO A 218 -40.73 16.66 24.58
N GLU A 219 -40.53 15.39 24.25
CA GLU A 219 -39.31 14.64 24.55
C GLU A 219 -39.03 13.61 23.44
N ILE A 220 -37.73 13.40 23.17
CA ILE A 220 -37.18 12.26 22.43
C ILE A 220 -36.13 11.56 23.30
N ALA A 221 -35.77 10.32 22.98
CA ALA A 221 -34.73 9.61 23.72
C ALA A 221 -33.35 10.31 23.58
N THR A 222 -32.63 10.46 24.70
CA THR A 222 -31.21 10.86 24.67
C THR A 222 -30.34 9.63 24.48
N GLN A 223 -29.65 9.54 23.35
CA GLN A 223 -28.77 8.40 23.06
C GLN A 223 -27.63 8.77 22.11
N SER A 224 -26.55 8.00 22.17
CA SER A 224 -25.47 8.02 21.18
C SER A 224 -25.49 6.69 20.43
N VAL A 225 -25.52 6.75 19.10
CA VAL A 225 -25.61 5.58 18.24
C VAL A 225 -24.55 5.69 17.14
N SER A 226 -23.99 4.56 16.75
CA SER A 226 -23.02 4.47 15.67
C SER A 226 -23.62 3.74 14.49
N GLY A 227 -23.20 4.08 13.28
CA GLY A 227 -23.61 3.40 12.06
C GLY A 227 -22.74 3.78 10.88
N GLU A 228 -23.04 3.21 9.72
CA GLU A 228 -22.23 3.37 8.52
C GLU A 228 -22.96 4.13 7.44
N VAL A 229 -22.20 4.82 6.58
CA VAL A 229 -22.74 5.49 5.39
C VAL A 229 -23.60 4.51 4.57
N GLY A 230 -24.81 4.94 4.21
CA GLY A 230 -25.83 4.13 3.52
C GLY A 230 -26.77 3.39 4.48
N GLY A 231 -26.47 3.35 5.78
CA GLY A 231 -27.35 2.81 6.81
C GLY A 231 -28.50 3.73 7.21
N THR A 232 -29.46 3.17 7.94
CA THR A 232 -30.63 3.87 8.47
C THR A 232 -30.81 3.63 9.96
N LEU A 233 -31.23 4.66 10.69
CA LEU A 233 -31.63 4.60 12.10
C LEU A 233 -33.01 5.25 12.26
N SER A 234 -33.63 5.15 13.44
CA SER A 234 -34.89 5.84 13.74
C SER A 234 -34.81 6.55 15.09
N VAL A 235 -35.41 7.74 15.18
CA VAL A 235 -35.57 8.46 16.45
C VAL A 235 -36.65 7.76 17.28
N GLY A 236 -36.26 7.25 18.45
CA GLY A 236 -37.16 6.60 19.40
C GLY A 236 -37.61 7.52 20.54
N GLY A 237 -38.55 7.03 21.34
CA GLY A 237 -38.96 7.65 22.61
C GLY A 237 -39.75 8.96 22.48
N THR A 238 -40.41 9.18 21.34
CA THR A 238 -41.22 10.38 21.09
C THR A 238 -42.45 10.43 22.00
N ARG A 239 -42.47 11.38 22.93
CA ARG A 239 -43.60 11.59 23.84
C ARG A 239 -43.81 13.06 24.16
N VAL A 240 -45.00 13.40 24.64
CA VAL A 240 -45.33 14.76 25.07
C VAL A 240 -46.07 14.72 26.39
N THR A 241 -45.58 15.45 27.38
CA THR A 241 -46.30 15.65 28.64
C THR A 241 -47.00 17.01 28.65
N PHE A 242 -48.28 17.01 28.97
CA PHE A 242 -49.10 18.22 29.12
C PHE A 242 -49.55 18.39 30.57
N ASP A 243 -49.75 19.63 30.99
CA ASP A 243 -50.60 19.92 32.14
C ASP A 243 -52.06 19.89 31.67
N VAL A 244 -52.84 18.96 32.23
CA VAL A 244 -54.27 18.81 31.99
C VAL A 244 -55.01 19.12 33.29
N ASN A 245 -55.46 20.37 33.43
CA ASN A 245 -56.20 20.86 34.60
C ASN A 245 -55.45 20.64 35.94
N GLY A 246 -54.14 20.93 35.95
CA GLY A 246 -53.25 20.82 37.10
C GLY A 246 -52.64 19.43 37.30
N THR A 247 -52.85 18.49 36.38
CA THR A 247 -52.29 17.13 36.45
C THR A 247 -51.50 16.82 35.18
N ASP A 248 -50.27 16.35 35.36
CA ASP A 248 -49.43 15.94 34.25
C ASP A 248 -49.97 14.67 33.57
N ARG A 249 -50.07 14.74 32.24
CA ARG A 249 -50.48 13.62 31.38
C ARG A 249 -49.49 13.47 30.24
N THR A 250 -48.87 12.31 30.16
CA THR A 250 -47.93 11.95 29.09
C THR A 250 -48.65 11.16 28.02
N VAL A 251 -48.39 11.52 26.77
CA VAL A 251 -48.90 10.86 25.58
C VAL A 251 -47.70 10.38 24.77
N THR A 252 -47.66 9.09 24.46
CA THR A 252 -46.75 8.55 23.45
C THR A 252 -47.25 9.04 22.10
N ALA A 253 -46.39 9.74 21.36
CA ALA A 253 -46.79 10.44 20.14
C ALA A 253 -45.96 9.95 18.95
N ALA A 254 -46.61 9.72 17.81
CA ALA A 254 -45.92 9.35 16.58
C ALA A 254 -44.89 10.43 16.19
N PRO A 255 -43.74 10.03 15.60
CA PRO A 255 -42.69 10.98 15.17
C PRO A 255 -43.20 12.13 14.29
N ALA A 256 -44.24 11.92 13.47
CA ALA A 256 -44.74 12.94 12.55
C ALA A 256 -45.37 14.18 13.22
N TYR A 257 -45.64 14.12 14.53
CA TYR A 257 -46.01 15.30 15.32
C TYR A 257 -44.83 16.27 15.50
N PHE A 258 -43.60 15.78 15.40
CA PHE A 258 -42.38 16.53 15.64
C PHE A 258 -41.78 17.05 14.34
N THR A 259 -41.03 18.15 14.45
CA THR A 259 -40.11 18.61 13.41
C THR A 259 -38.70 18.28 13.86
N PHE A 260 -38.05 17.39 13.13
CA PHE A 260 -36.67 16.98 13.39
C PHE A 260 -35.67 17.88 12.65
N SER A 261 -34.50 18.05 13.24
CA SER A 261 -33.38 18.78 12.65
C SER A 261 -32.08 18.03 12.90
N SER A 262 -31.22 17.98 11.89
CA SER A 262 -29.83 17.50 12.03
C SER A 262 -28.89 18.69 12.15
N SER A 263 -27.92 18.60 13.06
CA SER A 263 -26.84 19.59 13.14
C SER A 263 -25.89 19.55 11.94
N ASN A 264 -25.84 18.43 11.21
CA ASN A 264 -25.02 18.26 10.01
C ASN A 264 -25.67 17.27 9.02
N SER A 265 -26.39 17.80 8.02
CA SER A 265 -27.04 17.00 6.99
C SER A 265 -26.07 16.30 6.01
N GLY A 266 -24.80 16.70 5.98
CA GLY A 266 -23.76 15.98 5.24
C GLY A 266 -23.34 14.68 5.92
N VAL A 267 -23.61 14.54 7.23
CA VAL A 267 -23.33 13.33 8.01
C VAL A 267 -24.59 12.48 8.15
N ALA A 268 -25.72 13.10 8.54
CA ALA A 268 -26.99 12.41 8.67
C ALA A 268 -28.18 13.32 8.38
N THR A 269 -29.14 12.83 7.61
CA THR A 269 -30.42 13.52 7.36
C THR A 269 -31.54 12.83 8.10
N VAL A 270 -32.54 13.57 8.57
CA VAL A 270 -33.71 13.03 9.28
C VAL A 270 -34.99 13.42 8.56
N ALA A 271 -35.88 12.46 8.34
CA ALA A 271 -37.17 12.64 7.71
C ALA A 271 -38.30 12.90 8.74
N PRO A 272 -39.48 13.39 8.31
CA PRO A 272 -40.58 13.70 9.22
C PRO A 272 -41.13 12.52 10.03
N ASP A 273 -40.93 11.28 9.55
CA ASP A 273 -41.30 10.06 10.26
C ASP A 273 -40.27 9.63 11.31
N GLY A 274 -39.22 10.44 11.52
CA GLY A 274 -38.14 10.15 12.45
C GLY A 274 -37.07 9.20 11.90
N SER A 275 -37.17 8.77 10.65
CA SER A 275 -36.10 7.97 10.02
C SER A 275 -34.87 8.84 9.74
N VAL A 276 -33.69 8.31 10.07
CA VAL A 276 -32.38 8.96 9.92
C VAL A 276 -31.57 8.18 8.89
N GLN A 277 -31.16 8.86 7.81
CA GLN A 277 -30.26 8.33 6.80
C GLN A 277 -28.83 8.77 7.11
N LEU A 278 -27.88 7.83 7.08
CA LEU A 278 -26.46 8.08 7.32
C LEU A 278 -25.77 8.36 5.98
N VAL A 279 -25.30 9.60 5.80
CA VAL A 279 -24.90 10.14 4.49
C VAL A 279 -23.39 10.24 4.33
N GLY A 280 -22.67 10.61 5.39
CA GLY A 280 -21.24 10.87 5.31
C GLY A 280 -20.54 10.70 6.64
N ARG A 281 -19.22 10.51 6.61
CA ARG A 281 -18.39 10.33 7.80
C ARG A 281 -18.50 11.53 8.75
N GLY A 282 -18.61 11.27 10.04
CA GLY A 282 -18.53 12.28 11.10
C GLY A 282 -19.62 12.12 12.14
N THR A 283 -19.87 13.19 12.91
CA THR A 283 -20.89 13.21 13.95
C THR A 283 -21.98 14.22 13.61
N ALA A 284 -23.24 13.84 13.81
CA ALA A 284 -24.38 14.75 13.78
C ALA A 284 -25.24 14.58 15.05
N THR A 285 -25.99 15.61 15.40
CA THR A 285 -26.95 15.58 16.51
C THR A 285 -28.33 15.83 15.93
N ILE A 286 -29.25 14.89 16.15
CA ILE A 286 -30.65 15.00 15.77
C ILE A 286 -31.43 15.54 16.97
N THR A 287 -32.11 16.67 16.76
CA THR A 287 -32.99 17.30 17.73
C THR A 287 -34.42 17.35 17.18
N ALA A 288 -35.40 17.56 18.05
CA ALA A 288 -36.81 17.60 17.68
C ALA A 288 -37.52 18.81 18.32
N SER A 289 -38.64 19.21 17.74
CA SER A 289 -39.56 20.21 18.30
C SER A 289 -41.01 19.87 18.01
N LEU A 290 -41.90 20.20 18.93
CA LEU A 290 -43.35 20.10 18.76
C LEU A 290 -43.89 21.50 18.48
N GLY A 291 -44.22 21.78 17.22
CA GLY A 291 -44.51 23.15 16.78
C GLY A 291 -43.30 24.06 17.04
N SER A 292 -43.47 25.08 17.90
CA SER A 292 -42.39 25.98 18.31
C SER A 292 -41.66 25.57 19.59
N THR A 293 -42.09 24.48 20.25
CA THR A 293 -41.54 24.05 21.55
C THR A 293 -40.45 23.00 21.33
N PRO A 294 -39.18 23.26 21.68
CA PRO A 294 -38.12 22.26 21.58
C PRO A 294 -38.40 21.04 22.45
N ALA A 295 -38.12 19.84 21.93
CA ALA A 295 -38.14 18.62 22.71
C ALA A 295 -36.90 18.53 23.60
N SER A 296 -37.04 17.94 24.79
CA SER A 296 -35.89 17.51 25.57
C SER A 296 -35.30 16.23 24.97
N GLY A 297 -33.98 16.07 25.10
CA GLY A 297 -33.23 14.94 24.57
C GLY A 297 -32.70 15.17 23.15
N GLU A 298 -31.75 14.32 22.76
CA GLU A 298 -31.06 14.40 21.47
C GLU A 298 -30.47 13.04 21.08
N VAL A 299 -30.39 12.78 19.77
CA VAL A 299 -29.73 11.57 19.24
C VAL A 299 -28.41 11.99 18.60
N THR A 300 -27.29 11.62 19.20
CA THR A 300 -25.97 11.78 18.59
C THR A 300 -25.69 10.58 17.70
N VAL A 301 -25.48 10.84 16.40
CA VAL A 301 -25.14 9.82 15.41
C VAL A 301 -23.67 9.95 15.03
N ASN A 302 -22.91 8.87 15.19
CA ASN A 302 -21.52 8.77 14.75
C ASN A 302 -21.46 7.86 13.52
N VAL A 303 -21.06 8.42 12.38
CA VAL A 303 -21.07 7.75 11.09
C VAL A 303 -19.66 7.42 10.64
N SER A 304 -19.41 6.13 10.43
CA SER A 304 -18.20 5.58 9.83
C SER A 304 -18.40 5.25 8.35
N VAL A 305 -17.30 5.08 7.63
CA VAL A 305 -17.28 4.60 6.24
C VAL A 305 -16.77 3.17 6.24
N PRO A 306 -17.55 2.20 5.74
CA PRO A 306 -17.08 0.84 5.58
C PRO A 306 -16.09 0.72 4.40
N PRO A 307 -15.22 -0.28 4.40
CA PRO A 307 -14.42 -0.64 3.22
C PRO A 307 -15.31 -0.97 2.02
N ASN A 308 -14.91 -0.51 0.83
CA ASN A 308 -15.63 -0.75 -0.42
C ASN A 308 -14.96 -1.80 -1.33
N ALA A 309 -13.78 -2.29 -0.93
CA ALA A 309 -12.99 -3.32 -1.58
C ALA A 309 -12.26 -4.12 -0.51
N PRO A 310 -11.91 -5.40 -0.76
CA PRO A 310 -11.13 -6.21 0.17
C PRO A 310 -9.71 -5.64 0.33
N PRO A 311 -8.98 -6.03 1.39
CA PRO A 311 -7.58 -5.68 1.53
C PRO A 311 -6.72 -6.36 0.44
N PRO A 312 -5.44 -5.95 0.29
CA PRO A 312 -4.49 -6.65 -0.55
C PRO A 312 -4.39 -8.13 -0.16
N THR A 313 -4.25 -9.03 -1.14
CA THR A 313 -3.99 -10.44 -0.87
C THR A 313 -2.54 -10.61 -0.40
N PRO A 314 -2.27 -11.26 0.74
CA PRO A 314 -0.91 -11.54 1.19
C PRO A 314 -0.11 -12.40 0.19
N GLU A 315 1.20 -12.13 0.05
CA GLU A 315 2.09 -12.82 -0.90
C GLU A 315 3.20 -13.66 -0.21
N VAL A 316 3.15 -13.79 1.12
CA VAL A 316 4.14 -14.59 1.88
C VAL A 316 3.98 -16.08 1.54
N PRO A 317 5.07 -16.84 1.32
CA PRO A 317 4.99 -18.28 1.09
C PRO A 317 4.24 -18.99 2.24
N ALA A 318 3.32 -19.89 1.91
CA ALA A 318 2.43 -20.50 2.89
C ALA A 318 3.18 -21.35 3.96
N GLU A 319 4.35 -21.89 3.62
CA GLU A 319 5.25 -22.59 4.55
C GLU A 319 5.86 -21.69 5.64
N ASP A 320 5.81 -20.37 5.44
CA ASP A 320 6.41 -19.37 6.33
C ASP A 320 5.36 -18.63 7.17
N VAL A 321 4.09 -19.07 7.12
CA VAL A 321 2.93 -18.41 7.72
C VAL A 321 2.22 -19.31 8.74
N ILE A 322 1.83 -18.72 9.87
CA ILE A 322 0.84 -19.26 10.81
C ILE A 322 -0.39 -18.34 10.79
N SER A 323 -1.43 -18.75 10.06
CA SER A 323 -2.64 -17.94 9.85
C SER A 323 -3.66 -18.12 10.97
N LEU A 324 -4.13 -17.02 11.58
CA LEU A 324 -5.29 -17.03 12.48
C LEU A 324 -6.59 -16.77 11.72
N PHE A 325 -6.54 -15.91 10.70
CA PHE A 325 -7.67 -15.58 9.82
C PHE A 325 -7.18 -15.03 8.49
N SER A 326 -7.38 -15.77 7.40
CA SER A 326 -7.12 -15.29 6.03
C SER A 326 -7.82 -16.17 5.01
N ASP A 327 -8.33 -15.58 3.92
CA ASP A 327 -8.78 -16.35 2.76
C ASP A 327 -7.61 -16.90 1.91
N ALA A 328 -6.37 -16.43 2.14
CA ALA A 328 -5.19 -16.83 1.36
C ALA A 328 -4.47 -18.06 1.92
N TYR A 329 -4.62 -18.35 3.21
CA TYR A 329 -3.89 -19.39 3.93
C TYR A 329 -4.83 -20.37 4.65
N ALA A 330 -4.28 -21.50 5.10
CA ALA A 330 -5.02 -22.40 5.97
C ALA A 330 -4.92 -21.91 7.43
N ASP A 331 -6.06 -21.55 8.02
CA ASP A 331 -6.11 -21.04 9.38
C ASP A 331 -5.90 -22.14 10.44
N VAL A 332 -5.13 -21.80 11.48
CA VAL A 332 -5.06 -22.57 12.73
C VAL A 332 -6.31 -22.33 13.57
N HIS A 333 -6.50 -23.14 14.61
CA HIS A 333 -7.68 -23.03 15.45
C HIS A 333 -7.66 -21.75 16.30
N VAL A 334 -8.72 -20.95 16.21
CA VAL A 334 -9.04 -19.85 17.11
C VAL A 334 -10.31 -20.22 17.88
N ASP A 335 -10.27 -20.17 19.21
CA ASP A 335 -11.39 -20.54 20.09
C ASP A 335 -12.54 -19.53 19.93
N THR A 336 -12.22 -18.24 19.93
CA THR A 336 -13.17 -17.15 19.73
C THR A 336 -12.50 -15.86 19.26
N TRP A 337 -13.23 -15.08 18.46
CA TRP A 337 -12.86 -13.73 18.04
C TRP A 337 -13.47 -12.62 18.93
N SER A 338 -14.28 -13.03 19.90
CA SER A 338 -14.92 -12.17 20.90
C SER A 338 -15.04 -12.95 22.21
N ALA A 339 -14.10 -12.72 23.11
CA ALA A 339 -14.05 -13.37 24.40
C ALA A 339 -15.15 -12.83 25.32
N VAL A 340 -15.68 -13.66 26.23
CA VAL A 340 -16.83 -13.29 27.11
C VAL A 340 -16.60 -12.07 28.02
N TRP A 341 -15.36 -11.62 28.15
CA TRP A 341 -14.92 -10.49 28.97
C TRP A 341 -14.67 -9.21 28.15
N ASP A 342 -14.84 -9.27 26.83
CA ASP A 342 -14.67 -8.14 25.93
C ASP A 342 -15.77 -7.06 26.07
N GLN A 343 -15.53 -5.94 25.41
CA GLN A 343 -16.48 -4.84 25.27
C GLN A 343 -16.48 -4.40 23.80
N ALA A 344 -16.99 -5.28 22.95
CA ALA A 344 -17.19 -5.06 21.52
C ALA A 344 -18.25 -6.04 21.00
N ASP A 345 -18.85 -5.72 19.87
CA ASP A 345 -19.61 -6.68 19.07
C ASP A 345 -18.75 -7.11 17.88
N VAL A 346 -18.74 -8.39 17.54
CA VAL A 346 -18.06 -8.91 16.34
C VAL A 346 -19.03 -9.61 15.41
N GLU A 347 -18.88 -9.38 14.11
CA GLU A 347 -19.57 -10.14 13.07
C GLU A 347 -18.65 -10.42 11.87
N ASP A 348 -18.92 -11.53 11.17
CA ASP A 348 -18.26 -11.83 9.90
C ASP A 348 -19.00 -11.12 8.77
N VAL A 349 -18.26 -10.33 8.00
CA VAL A 349 -18.78 -9.62 6.83
C VAL A 349 -18.10 -10.08 5.55
N GLN A 350 -18.72 -9.77 4.41
CA GLN A 350 -18.16 -10.05 3.09
C GLN A 350 -17.89 -8.73 2.38
N ILE A 351 -16.64 -8.49 2.00
CA ILE A 351 -16.20 -7.27 1.32
C ILE A 351 -15.63 -7.69 -0.03
N GLY A 352 -16.37 -7.43 -1.10
CA GLY A 352 -15.97 -7.89 -2.44
C GLY A 352 -15.85 -9.41 -2.58
N GLY A 353 -16.47 -10.19 -1.69
CA GLY A 353 -16.40 -11.66 -1.68
C GLY A 353 -15.28 -12.26 -0.82
N ASN A 354 -14.52 -11.43 -0.11
CA ASN A 354 -13.53 -11.85 0.88
C ASN A 354 -14.08 -11.58 2.30
N ALA A 355 -13.78 -12.51 3.22
CA ALA A 355 -14.30 -12.48 4.58
C ALA A 355 -13.48 -11.51 5.45
N ALA A 356 -14.14 -10.70 6.26
CA ALA A 356 -13.48 -9.85 7.25
C ALA A 356 -14.20 -9.90 8.59
N LYS A 357 -13.45 -9.70 9.69
CA LYS A 357 -13.99 -9.48 11.02
C LYS A 357 -14.35 -8.01 11.19
N LYS A 358 -15.62 -7.71 11.41
CA LYS A 358 -16.06 -6.35 11.74
C LYS A 358 -16.31 -6.26 13.24
N TYR A 359 -15.62 -5.32 13.87
CA TYR A 359 -15.88 -4.96 15.25
C TYR A 359 -16.68 -3.66 15.31
N THR A 360 -17.75 -3.64 16.11
CA THR A 360 -18.50 -2.43 16.44
C THR A 360 -18.57 -2.23 17.96
N ASN A 361 -18.85 -1.01 18.40
CA ASN A 361 -18.82 -0.64 19.83
C ASN A 361 -17.49 -1.02 20.51
N LEU A 362 -16.38 -1.00 19.75
CA LEU A 362 -15.07 -1.46 20.20
C LEU A 362 -14.53 -0.55 21.30
N ASN A 363 -14.49 -1.05 22.52
CA ASN A 363 -13.63 -0.54 23.59
C ASN A 363 -12.36 -1.41 23.67
N TYR A 364 -12.53 -2.72 23.80
CA TYR A 364 -11.49 -3.71 23.61
C TYR A 364 -12.12 -5.07 23.25
N ALA A 365 -11.45 -5.88 22.44
CA ALA A 365 -11.88 -7.22 22.04
C ALA A 365 -10.79 -8.26 22.29
N GLY A 366 -11.18 -9.39 22.87
CA GLY A 366 -10.30 -10.54 23.11
C GLY A 366 -10.45 -11.60 22.04
N ILE A 367 -9.34 -11.97 21.42
CA ILE A 367 -9.22 -13.07 20.47
C ILE A 367 -8.42 -14.17 21.19
N GLU A 368 -9.04 -15.33 21.39
CA GLU A 368 -8.49 -16.42 22.21
C GLU A 368 -8.20 -17.65 21.36
N PHE A 369 -7.03 -18.22 21.54
CA PHE A 369 -6.55 -19.49 20.99
C PHE A 369 -5.87 -20.27 22.11
N THR A 370 -6.55 -20.30 23.26
CA THR A 370 -6.09 -20.87 24.53
C THR A 370 -6.13 -22.39 24.56
N SER A 371 -7.03 -23.02 23.79
CA SER A 371 -7.09 -24.48 23.71
C SER A 371 -5.98 -25.08 22.85
N GLN A 372 -5.45 -24.29 21.91
CA GLN A 372 -4.32 -24.62 21.05
C GLN A 372 -3.41 -23.40 20.90
N PRO A 373 -2.56 -23.10 21.91
CA PRO A 373 -1.62 -21.98 21.84
C PRO A 373 -0.72 -22.08 20.59
N VAL A 374 -0.40 -20.92 20.04
CA VAL A 374 0.43 -20.77 18.84
C VAL A 374 1.90 -20.68 19.26
N ASP A 375 2.71 -21.58 18.69
CA ASP A 375 4.17 -21.46 18.73
C ASP A 375 4.65 -20.59 17.55
N ALA A 376 4.87 -19.31 17.84
CA ALA A 376 5.43 -18.34 16.90
C ALA A 376 6.93 -18.07 17.17
N SER A 377 7.64 -18.99 17.83
CA SER A 377 9.06 -18.81 18.18
C SER A 377 9.98 -18.64 16.97
N ALA A 378 9.63 -19.25 15.83
CA ALA A 378 10.35 -19.14 14.57
C ALA A 378 9.89 -17.94 13.69
N MET A 379 8.84 -17.23 14.09
CA MET A 379 8.26 -16.11 13.33
C MET A 379 8.95 -14.80 13.70
N THR A 380 9.02 -13.88 12.74
CA THR A 380 9.65 -12.56 12.93
C THR A 380 8.63 -11.43 12.98
N GLU A 381 7.48 -11.60 12.34
CA GLU A 381 6.48 -10.55 12.11
C GLU A 381 5.06 -11.00 12.47
N LEU A 382 4.22 -10.06 12.90
CA LEU A 382 2.76 -10.17 12.97
C LEU A 382 2.17 -9.32 11.85
N HIS A 383 1.37 -9.93 10.98
CA HIS A 383 0.61 -9.25 9.94
C HIS A 383 -0.85 -9.06 10.36
N VAL A 384 -1.39 -7.86 10.14
CA VAL A 384 -2.81 -7.53 10.32
C VAL A 384 -3.24 -6.53 9.25
N ASP A 385 -4.27 -6.86 8.46
CA ASP A 385 -4.94 -5.86 7.64
C ASP A 385 -6.01 -5.13 8.46
N LEU A 386 -5.85 -3.82 8.64
CA LEU A 386 -6.73 -2.97 9.44
C LEU A 386 -7.42 -1.90 8.60
N TRP A 387 -8.75 -1.89 8.60
CA TRP A 387 -9.53 -0.71 8.20
C TRP A 387 -10.04 0.03 9.43
N THR A 388 -9.71 1.31 9.56
CA THR A 388 -10.17 2.16 10.66
C THR A 388 -10.72 3.50 10.16
N ASN A 389 -11.68 4.04 10.89
CA ASN A 389 -12.20 5.40 10.70
C ASN A 389 -11.60 6.41 11.67
N ASP A 390 -10.65 6.00 12.52
CA ASP A 390 -9.86 6.87 13.39
C ASP A 390 -8.46 6.29 13.57
N ALA A 391 -7.45 7.05 13.15
CA ALA A 391 -6.03 6.66 13.18
C ALA A 391 -5.28 7.17 14.43
N SER A 392 -6.01 7.75 15.40
CA SER A 392 -5.40 8.32 16.61
C SER A 392 -4.73 7.27 17.48
N ALA A 393 -5.34 6.09 17.61
CA ALA A 393 -4.75 4.94 18.27
C ALA A 393 -5.45 3.63 17.86
N PHE A 394 -4.66 2.62 17.54
CA PHE A 394 -5.06 1.22 17.53
C PHE A 394 -4.03 0.43 18.32
N ARG A 395 -4.46 -0.48 19.19
CA ARG A 395 -3.58 -1.21 20.09
C ARG A 395 -3.75 -2.69 19.86
N ILE A 396 -2.63 -3.39 19.89
CA ILE A 396 -2.57 -4.84 19.85
C ILE A 396 -1.75 -5.27 21.05
N LYS A 397 -2.30 -6.20 21.83
CA LYS A 397 -1.61 -6.84 22.94
C LYS A 397 -1.53 -8.33 22.67
N LEU A 398 -0.34 -8.90 22.83
CA LEU A 398 -0.13 -10.34 22.77
C LEU A 398 0.14 -10.87 24.18
N VAL A 399 -0.36 -12.08 24.45
CA VAL A 399 -0.17 -12.79 25.73
C VAL A 399 0.36 -14.20 25.44
N ASP A 400 1.50 -14.51 26.04
CA ASP A 400 2.13 -15.84 26.04
C ASP A 400 1.91 -16.48 27.42
N PHE A 401 1.38 -17.71 27.46
CA PHE A 401 1.11 -18.44 28.72
C PHE A 401 2.35 -19.11 29.31
N GLY A 402 3.56 -18.70 28.90
CA GLY A 402 4.81 -19.21 29.42
C GLY A 402 5.05 -20.68 29.05
N ALA A 403 6.09 -21.28 29.63
CA ALA A 403 6.54 -22.63 29.26
C ALA A 403 5.54 -23.73 29.66
N ASN A 404 4.66 -23.48 30.63
CA ASN A 404 3.66 -24.45 31.05
C ASN A 404 2.41 -24.47 30.15
N GLY A 405 2.21 -23.44 29.30
CA GLY A 405 1.06 -23.32 28.40
C GLY A 405 -0.30 -23.13 29.10
N VAL A 406 -0.31 -22.61 30.34
CA VAL A 406 -1.51 -22.47 31.17
C VAL A 406 -1.61 -21.06 31.77
N PHE A 407 -2.76 -20.42 31.59
CA PHE A 407 -3.03 -19.09 32.16
C PHE A 407 -2.92 -19.06 33.69
N GLY A 408 -2.28 -18.02 34.21
CA GLY A 408 -2.14 -17.74 35.64
C GLY A 408 -1.12 -18.64 36.34
N GLY A 409 -0.22 -19.29 35.60
CA GLY A 409 0.84 -20.16 36.11
C GLY A 409 2.00 -19.42 36.77
N GLY A 410 2.06 -18.10 36.57
CA GLY A 410 3.10 -17.22 37.10
C GLY A 410 4.30 -17.02 36.17
N ASP A 411 4.27 -17.65 34.99
CA ASP A 411 5.20 -17.51 33.88
C ASP A 411 4.59 -16.82 32.64
N ASP A 412 3.31 -16.44 32.72
CA ASP A 412 2.63 -15.64 31.70
C ASP A 412 3.35 -14.31 31.46
N THR A 413 3.51 -13.94 30.18
CA THR A 413 4.06 -12.65 29.78
C THR A 413 3.19 -11.99 28.72
N GLU A 414 3.19 -10.66 28.71
CA GLU A 414 2.34 -9.89 27.81
C GLU A 414 2.98 -8.54 27.45
N HIS A 415 2.64 -8.03 26.28
CA HIS A 415 3.01 -6.67 25.88
C HIS A 415 1.95 -6.06 24.98
N GLU A 416 1.65 -4.78 25.19
CA GLU A 416 0.75 -3.99 24.35
C GLU A 416 1.55 -2.94 23.58
N ILE A 417 1.30 -2.87 22.28
CA ILE A 417 1.81 -1.81 21.42
C ILE A 417 0.67 -0.86 21.04
N THR A 418 1.01 0.39 20.71
CA THR A 418 0.06 1.38 20.18
C THR A 418 0.54 1.88 18.82
N LEU A 419 -0.29 1.70 17.80
CA LEU A 419 -0.13 2.19 16.43
C LEU A 419 -0.96 3.46 16.23
N ASN A 420 -0.42 4.42 15.49
CA ASN A 420 -1.06 5.70 15.16
C ASN A 420 -0.49 6.26 13.84
N GLU A 421 -0.89 7.46 13.44
CA GLU A 421 -0.40 8.09 12.20
C GLU A 421 1.14 8.25 12.12
N GLY A 422 1.82 8.26 13.27
CA GLY A 422 3.28 8.39 13.37
C GLY A 422 4.01 7.10 13.79
N SER A 423 3.32 5.97 13.91
CA SER A 423 3.98 4.68 14.14
C SER A 423 4.63 4.15 12.85
N MET A 424 5.41 3.08 12.98
CA MET A 424 5.95 2.34 11.84
C MET A 424 5.55 0.87 12.00
N PRO A 425 4.62 0.35 11.19
CA PRO A 425 3.90 1.03 10.09
C PRO A 425 2.89 2.10 10.59
N PRO A 426 2.64 3.17 9.81
CA PRO A 426 1.65 4.20 10.15
C PRO A 426 0.23 3.74 9.77
N ILE A 427 -0.77 4.06 10.60
CA ILE A 427 -2.18 3.84 10.26
C ILE A 427 -2.83 5.10 9.68
N LYS A 428 -3.75 4.90 8.74
CA LYS A 428 -4.50 5.94 8.03
C LYS A 428 -5.98 5.58 7.99
N THR A 429 -6.82 6.62 7.93
CA THR A 429 -8.27 6.43 7.93
C THR A 429 -8.85 6.25 6.53
N GLY A 430 -9.83 5.36 6.38
CA GLY A 430 -10.58 5.21 5.12
C GLY A 430 -9.83 4.45 4.03
N GLU A 431 -8.80 3.69 4.40
CA GLU A 431 -8.12 2.70 3.56
C GLU A 431 -7.67 1.50 4.40
N TRP A 432 -7.36 0.37 3.73
CA TRP A 432 -6.76 -0.79 4.37
C TRP A 432 -5.31 -0.50 4.71
N ASN A 433 -4.95 -0.71 5.96
CA ASN A 433 -3.59 -0.58 6.46
C ASN A 433 -2.99 -1.98 6.58
N VAL A 434 -1.95 -2.25 5.80
CA VAL A 434 -1.17 -3.48 5.89
C VAL A 434 -0.17 -3.30 7.02
N LEU A 435 -0.37 -4.00 8.13
CA LEU A 435 0.43 -3.84 9.34
C LEU A 435 1.36 -5.04 9.53
N ASP A 436 2.56 -4.96 8.96
CA ASP A 436 3.68 -5.84 9.29
C ASP A 436 4.40 -5.30 10.53
N ILE A 437 4.21 -5.97 11.66
CA ILE A 437 4.66 -5.54 12.98
C ILE A 437 5.76 -6.49 13.45
N PRO A 438 7.00 -6.00 13.64
CA PRO A 438 8.06 -6.84 14.14
C PRO A 438 7.71 -7.41 15.50
N LEU A 439 7.80 -8.71 15.68
CA LEU A 439 7.52 -9.35 16.97
C LEU A 439 8.50 -8.88 18.06
N SER A 440 9.63 -8.27 17.68
CA SER A 440 10.55 -7.57 18.58
C SER A 440 9.94 -6.32 19.24
N ALA A 441 8.89 -5.73 18.66
CA ALA A 441 8.16 -4.61 19.26
C ALA A 441 7.42 -5.01 20.54
N PHE A 442 7.13 -6.29 20.72
CA PHE A 442 6.47 -6.84 21.92
C PHE A 442 7.49 -7.20 23.01
N ALA A 443 8.33 -6.24 23.40
CA ALA A 443 9.50 -6.44 24.27
C ALA A 443 9.19 -7.01 25.68
N GLY A 444 7.93 -6.99 26.10
CA GLY A 444 7.47 -7.60 27.35
C GLY A 444 7.27 -9.11 27.30
N LEU A 445 7.28 -9.72 26.12
CA LEU A 445 7.18 -11.17 25.95
C LEU A 445 8.53 -11.84 26.27
N ALA A 446 8.54 -12.76 27.23
CA ALA A 446 9.75 -13.56 27.52
C ALA A 446 9.92 -14.74 26.55
N SER A 447 8.84 -15.14 25.88
CA SER A 447 8.72 -16.27 24.97
C SER A 447 7.64 -15.97 23.93
N ARG A 448 7.63 -16.73 22.83
CA ARG A 448 6.56 -16.73 21.82
C ARG A 448 6.10 -18.16 21.50
N GLY A 449 6.44 -19.10 22.37
CA GLY A 449 6.19 -20.53 22.15
C GLY A 449 4.77 -20.96 22.50
N ASN A 450 4.05 -20.15 23.28
CA ASN A 450 2.70 -20.45 23.73
C ASN A 450 1.84 -19.17 23.72
N LEU A 451 1.84 -18.44 22.59
CA LEU A 451 0.91 -17.32 22.41
C LEU A 451 -0.51 -17.87 22.49
N ALA A 452 -1.34 -17.28 23.32
CA ALA A 452 -2.68 -17.81 23.61
C ALA A 452 -3.80 -16.78 23.43
N GLN A 453 -3.47 -15.49 23.46
CA GLN A 453 -4.44 -14.42 23.31
C GLN A 453 -3.86 -13.24 22.51
N MET A 454 -4.73 -12.62 21.73
CA MET A 454 -4.51 -11.31 21.13
C MET A 454 -5.67 -10.39 21.57
N ILE A 455 -5.35 -9.20 22.07
CA ILE A 455 -6.34 -8.20 22.49
C ILE A 455 -6.19 -6.97 21.61
N ILE A 456 -7.29 -6.53 21.02
CA ILE A 456 -7.34 -5.33 20.19
C ILE A 456 -8.14 -4.24 20.88
N SER A 457 -7.74 -2.99 20.73
CA SER A 457 -8.55 -1.82 21.11
C SER A 457 -8.21 -0.63 20.23
N GLY A 458 -9.05 0.40 20.19
CA GLY A 458 -8.76 1.56 19.35
C GLY A 458 -9.62 2.77 19.65
N SER A 459 -9.24 3.91 19.08
CA SER A 459 -10.02 5.14 19.14
C SER A 459 -11.27 5.06 18.27
N SER A 460 -11.26 4.22 17.23
CA SER A 460 -12.43 4.01 16.39
C SER A 460 -13.38 2.98 17.04
N PRO A 461 -14.67 3.30 17.23
CA PRO A 461 -15.65 2.34 17.73
C PRO A 461 -15.99 1.26 16.68
N THR A 462 -15.55 1.44 15.44
CA THR A 462 -15.74 0.48 14.34
C THR A 462 -14.43 0.28 13.59
N VAL A 463 -13.96 -0.97 13.54
CA VAL A 463 -12.80 -1.38 12.75
C VAL A 463 -13.11 -2.67 12.01
N TYR A 464 -12.38 -2.91 10.93
CA TYR A 464 -12.39 -4.19 10.24
C TYR A 464 -10.99 -4.77 10.28
N LEU A 465 -10.92 -6.07 10.56
CA LEU A 465 -9.71 -6.86 10.49
C LEU A 465 -9.87 -7.95 9.44
N ASP A 466 -8.81 -8.16 8.68
CA ASP A 466 -8.64 -9.32 7.82
C ASP A 466 -7.14 -9.72 7.87
N ASN A 467 -6.78 -10.84 7.26
CA ASN A 467 -5.41 -11.32 7.12
C ASN A 467 -4.62 -11.16 8.42
N VAL A 468 -4.97 -11.92 9.44
CA VAL A 468 -4.32 -11.92 10.74
C VAL A 468 -3.44 -13.15 10.82
N PHE A 469 -2.11 -12.99 10.75
CA PHE A 469 -1.17 -14.11 10.76
C PHE A 469 0.21 -13.74 11.28
N PHE A 470 0.95 -14.72 11.78
CA PHE A 470 2.37 -14.57 12.07
C PHE A 470 3.18 -15.11 10.90
N TYR A 471 4.30 -14.50 10.56
CA TYR A 471 5.17 -15.02 9.52
C TYR A 471 6.65 -14.79 9.81
N LYS A 472 7.50 -15.53 9.12
CA LYS A 472 8.95 -15.28 9.10
C LYS A 472 9.36 -14.66 7.78
N THR A 473 10.19 -13.63 7.84
CA THR A 473 10.90 -13.09 6.69
C THR A 473 12.16 -13.92 6.48
N VAL A 474 12.20 -14.73 5.42
CA VAL A 474 13.45 -15.27 4.92
C VAL A 474 14.18 -14.16 4.16
N ALA A 475 15.38 -13.80 4.62
CA ALA A 475 16.22 -12.89 3.87
C ALA A 475 16.46 -13.49 2.47
N PRO A 476 16.33 -12.72 1.38
CA PRO A 476 16.62 -13.24 0.06
C PRO A 476 18.07 -13.75 -0.01
N GLU A 477 18.31 -14.73 -0.87
CA GLU A 477 19.64 -15.23 -1.21
C GLU A 477 19.95 -14.84 -2.67
N PRO A 478 21.23 -14.76 -3.10
CA PRO A 478 21.56 -14.48 -4.49
C PRO A 478 21.01 -15.59 -5.40
N ALA A 479 20.32 -15.19 -6.46
CA ALA A 479 19.73 -16.13 -7.42
C ALA A 479 20.73 -16.61 -8.49
N GLU A 480 21.79 -15.83 -8.71
CA GLU A 480 22.85 -16.07 -9.70
C GLU A 480 24.21 -16.10 -8.96
N PRO A 481 25.20 -16.84 -9.47
CA PRO A 481 26.53 -16.90 -8.85
C PRO A 481 27.26 -15.56 -8.98
N ALA A 482 28.35 -15.38 -8.24
CA ALA A 482 29.18 -14.18 -8.40
C ALA A 482 29.84 -14.13 -9.79
N PRO A 483 30.28 -12.95 -10.26
CA PRO A 483 30.94 -12.82 -11.57
C PRO A 483 32.23 -13.66 -11.64
N THR A 484 32.33 -14.53 -12.66
CA THR A 484 33.56 -15.32 -12.86
C THR A 484 34.79 -14.43 -13.09
N PRO A 485 35.87 -14.58 -12.29
CA PRO A 485 37.09 -13.81 -12.47
C PRO A 485 37.72 -13.95 -13.87
N THR A 486 38.34 -12.87 -14.36
CA THR A 486 38.91 -12.80 -15.72
C THR A 486 40.42 -12.60 -15.78
N HIS A 487 41.07 -12.39 -14.63
CA HIS A 487 42.52 -12.22 -14.58
C HIS A 487 43.24 -13.52 -14.93
N SER A 488 44.40 -13.41 -15.56
CA SER A 488 45.23 -14.59 -15.85
C SER A 488 45.74 -15.21 -14.54
N ALA A 489 45.63 -16.53 -14.39
CA ALA A 489 45.99 -17.23 -13.17
C ALA A 489 47.45 -17.01 -12.72
N ASP A 490 48.37 -16.69 -13.64
CA ASP A 490 49.77 -16.37 -13.30
C ASP A 490 49.95 -14.97 -12.67
N LYS A 491 48.88 -14.17 -12.60
CA LYS A 491 48.83 -12.85 -11.97
C LYS A 491 47.99 -12.83 -10.69
N VAL A 492 47.48 -13.98 -10.26
CA VAL A 492 46.52 -14.09 -9.16
C VAL A 492 47.08 -14.96 -8.04
N VAL A 493 46.84 -14.54 -6.80
CA VAL A 493 46.96 -15.39 -5.61
C VAL A 493 45.59 -15.43 -4.95
N SER A 494 44.92 -16.59 -5.02
CA SER A 494 43.54 -16.76 -4.55
C SER A 494 43.47 -17.28 -3.13
N LEU A 495 42.51 -16.79 -2.33
CA LEU A 495 42.12 -17.37 -1.04
C LEU A 495 40.84 -18.21 -1.16
N PHE A 496 39.94 -17.82 -2.06
CA PHE A 496 38.67 -18.52 -2.32
C PHE A 496 38.13 -18.15 -3.70
N SER A 497 38.13 -19.07 -4.65
CA SER A 497 37.47 -18.91 -5.95
C SER A 497 37.41 -20.24 -6.69
N ASP A 498 36.28 -20.55 -7.31
CA ASP A 498 36.17 -21.72 -8.21
C ASP A 498 37.00 -21.56 -9.51
N ALA A 499 37.50 -20.36 -9.82
CA ALA A 499 38.26 -20.07 -11.03
C ALA A 499 39.78 -20.30 -10.91
N TYR A 500 40.32 -20.41 -9.68
CA TYR A 500 41.76 -20.46 -9.42
C TYR A 500 42.13 -21.59 -8.45
N ASP A 501 43.43 -21.91 -8.39
CA ASP A 501 43.96 -22.74 -7.30
C ASP A 501 44.12 -21.85 -6.05
N ASP A 502 43.39 -22.20 -4.98
CA ASP A 502 43.40 -21.44 -3.73
C ASP A 502 44.62 -21.74 -2.85
N ALA A 503 45.12 -20.69 -2.19
CA ALA A 503 46.07 -20.79 -1.09
C ALA A 503 45.41 -21.40 0.15
N THR A 504 46.23 -21.95 1.05
CA THR A 504 45.71 -22.56 2.29
C THR A 504 45.13 -21.50 3.22
N VAL A 505 43.84 -21.61 3.52
CA VAL A 505 43.17 -20.87 4.60
C VAL A 505 42.94 -21.80 5.79
N ASP A 506 43.36 -21.38 6.98
CA ASP A 506 43.26 -22.18 8.22
C ASP A 506 41.82 -22.21 8.75
N THR A 507 41.14 -21.07 8.73
CA THR A 507 39.72 -20.94 9.10
C THR A 507 39.06 -19.74 8.45
N TRP A 508 37.77 -19.88 8.16
CA TRP A 508 36.88 -18.81 7.68
C TRP A 508 36.09 -18.13 8.81
N SER A 509 36.19 -18.67 10.02
CA SER A 509 35.62 -18.10 11.25
C SER A 509 36.52 -18.47 12.42
N ALA A 510 37.25 -17.48 12.93
CA ALA A 510 38.20 -17.65 14.00
C ALA A 510 37.50 -17.71 15.36
N SER A 511 38.04 -18.45 16.33
CA SER A 511 37.40 -18.64 17.65
C SER A 511 37.12 -17.37 18.47
N TRP A 512 37.67 -16.24 18.04
CA TRP A 512 37.55 -14.92 18.67
C TRP A 512 36.53 -14.02 17.97
N ASP A 513 35.88 -14.50 16.92
CA ASP A 513 34.90 -13.75 16.14
C ASP A 513 33.48 -13.77 16.71
N GLN A 514 32.57 -13.07 16.04
CA GLN A 514 31.15 -13.02 16.38
C GLN A 514 30.32 -12.98 15.09
N ALA A 515 30.23 -14.13 14.43
CA ALA A 515 29.40 -14.39 13.25
C ALA A 515 29.10 -15.90 13.14
N ASP A 516 28.06 -16.26 12.42
CA ASP A 516 27.86 -17.62 11.92
C ASP A 516 28.39 -17.68 10.47
N VAL A 517 29.14 -18.73 10.11
CA VAL A 517 29.58 -18.97 8.73
C VAL A 517 29.09 -20.32 8.24
N GLU A 518 28.57 -20.36 7.02
CA GLU A 518 28.22 -21.59 6.32
C GLU A 518 28.67 -21.55 4.86
N ASP A 519 29.02 -22.71 4.33
CA ASP A 519 29.29 -22.90 2.91
C ASP A 519 27.96 -23.18 2.20
N VAL A 520 27.63 -22.35 1.22
CA VAL A 520 26.44 -22.51 0.38
C VAL A 520 26.86 -22.68 -1.08
N GLU A 521 25.97 -23.21 -1.90
CA GLU A 521 26.19 -23.39 -3.34
C GLU A 521 25.14 -22.58 -4.10
N ILE A 522 25.56 -21.55 -4.82
CA ILE A 522 24.68 -20.67 -5.60
C ILE A 522 24.82 -21.05 -7.07
N ALA A 523 23.80 -21.71 -7.62
CA ALA A 523 23.79 -22.18 -9.01
C ALA A 523 25.01 -23.04 -9.43
N GLY A 524 25.63 -23.75 -8.49
CA GLY A 524 26.80 -24.61 -8.74
C GLY A 524 28.15 -23.99 -8.34
N ASP A 525 28.14 -22.75 -7.86
CA ASP A 525 29.30 -21.97 -7.46
C ASP A 525 29.40 -21.91 -5.93
N ALA A 526 30.58 -22.14 -5.37
CA ALA A 526 30.77 -22.21 -3.93
C ALA A 526 30.83 -20.80 -3.34
N THR A 527 30.05 -20.52 -2.30
CA THR A 527 29.96 -19.18 -1.70
C THR A 527 30.03 -19.26 -0.18
N LYS A 528 30.72 -18.31 0.45
CA LYS A 528 30.73 -18.15 1.92
C LYS A 528 29.55 -17.29 2.34
N LYS A 529 28.64 -17.81 3.16
CA LYS A 529 27.56 -17.04 3.76
C LYS A 529 27.85 -16.78 5.23
N TYR A 530 27.87 -15.50 5.59
CA TYR A 530 27.93 -15.04 6.97
C TYR A 530 26.55 -14.56 7.41
N SER A 531 26.11 -14.97 8.59
CA SER A 531 24.88 -14.52 9.24
C SER A 531 25.20 -14.05 10.66
N ASN A 532 24.37 -13.18 11.24
CA ASN A 532 24.63 -12.58 12.55
C ASN A 532 26.02 -11.91 12.63
N LEU A 533 26.54 -11.40 11.50
CA LEU A 533 27.88 -10.83 11.40
C LEU A 533 27.98 -9.55 12.23
N VAL A 534 28.75 -9.61 13.31
CA VAL A 534 29.30 -8.42 13.99
C VAL A 534 30.72 -8.19 13.50
N PHE A 535 31.55 -9.23 13.52
CA PHE A 535 32.84 -9.31 12.84
C PHE A 535 33.25 -10.78 12.69
N ALA A 536 33.95 -11.13 11.62
CA ALA A 536 34.47 -12.46 11.34
C ALA A 536 35.97 -12.42 11.01
N GLY A 537 36.74 -13.36 11.59
CA GLY A 537 38.17 -13.50 11.35
C GLY A 537 38.47 -14.65 10.40
N ILE A 538 39.11 -14.34 9.27
CA ILE A 538 39.64 -15.31 8.31
C ILE A 538 41.16 -15.38 8.51
N GLU A 539 41.67 -16.56 8.84
CA GLU A 539 43.09 -16.75 9.17
C GLU A 539 43.76 -17.71 8.18
N PHE A 540 44.93 -17.32 7.67
CA PHE A 540 45.81 -18.10 6.80
C PHE A 540 47.26 -17.96 7.31
N THR A 541 47.40 -18.23 8.60
CA THR A 541 48.61 -18.04 9.40
C THR A 541 49.60 -19.19 9.27
N SER A 542 49.13 -20.41 8.96
CA SER A 542 50.02 -21.56 8.75
C SER A 542 50.79 -21.47 7.44
N ALA A 543 50.27 -20.72 6.46
CA ALA A 543 50.88 -20.43 5.18
C ALA A 543 50.49 -19.02 4.72
N THR A 544 51.23 -18.02 5.20
CA THR A 544 51.01 -16.62 4.84
C THR A 544 51.12 -16.39 3.33
N VAL A 545 50.40 -15.40 2.82
CA VAL A 545 50.37 -15.03 1.40
C VAL A 545 51.38 -13.90 1.12
N ASP A 546 52.23 -14.12 0.11
CA ASP A 546 53.07 -13.06 -0.46
C ASP A 546 52.30 -12.36 -1.60
N ALA A 547 51.79 -11.16 -1.31
CA ALA A 547 51.09 -10.29 -2.25
C ALA A 547 51.96 -9.08 -2.66
N THR A 548 53.29 -9.16 -2.55
CA THR A 548 54.18 -8.03 -2.87
C THR A 548 54.11 -7.61 -4.33
N ALA A 549 53.89 -8.57 -5.25
CA ALA A 549 53.70 -8.32 -6.67
C ALA A 549 52.28 -7.85 -7.03
N ALA A 550 51.30 -8.08 -6.16
CA ALA A 550 49.92 -7.69 -6.40
C ALA A 550 49.76 -6.17 -6.31
N THR A 551 48.79 -5.66 -7.05
CA THR A 551 48.42 -4.24 -7.08
C THR A 551 47.06 -3.99 -6.44
N HIS A 552 46.20 -5.02 -6.41
CA HIS A 552 44.83 -4.94 -5.91
C HIS A 552 44.46 -6.16 -5.08
N PHE A 553 43.51 -5.98 -4.18
CA PHE A 553 42.76 -7.01 -3.46
C PHE A 553 41.33 -7.03 -3.99
N HIS A 554 40.84 -8.20 -4.36
CA HIS A 554 39.52 -8.42 -4.95
C HIS A 554 38.65 -9.31 -4.07
N PHE A 555 37.35 -9.00 -4.01
CA PHE A 555 36.30 -9.88 -3.53
C PHE A 555 34.93 -9.48 -4.11
N ASP A 556 34.05 -10.47 -4.25
CA ASP A 556 32.64 -10.25 -4.57
C ASP A 556 31.80 -10.28 -3.29
N LEU A 557 30.88 -9.33 -3.17
CA LEU A 557 29.99 -9.18 -2.02
C LEU A 557 28.53 -9.07 -2.48
N TRP A 558 27.65 -9.86 -1.85
CA TRP A 558 26.20 -9.73 -1.97
C TRP A 558 25.57 -9.66 -0.58
N THR A 559 24.55 -8.84 -0.40
CA THR A 559 23.80 -8.77 0.86
C THR A 559 22.30 -8.52 0.63
N PRO A 560 21.40 -9.17 1.39
CA PRO A 560 19.98 -8.84 1.36
C PRO A 560 19.65 -7.62 2.22
N ASP A 561 20.55 -7.23 3.12
CA ASP A 561 20.32 -6.20 4.12
C ASP A 561 20.41 -4.80 3.50
N ALA A 562 19.74 -3.83 4.10
CA ALA A 562 19.75 -2.44 3.63
C ALA A 562 21.16 -1.82 3.70
N THR A 563 21.65 -1.26 2.59
CA THR A 563 23.01 -0.69 2.49
C THR A 563 23.07 0.83 2.49
N SER A 564 21.93 1.52 2.56
CA SER A 564 21.90 2.99 2.64
C SER A 564 22.53 3.50 3.93
N SER A 565 23.15 4.69 3.88
CA SER A 565 23.72 5.36 5.05
C SER A 565 22.77 5.33 6.27
N PRO A 566 23.26 4.95 7.47
CA PRO A 566 24.66 4.88 7.88
C PRO A 566 25.35 3.51 7.69
N ALA A 567 24.73 2.55 6.99
CA ALA A 567 25.26 1.21 6.86
C ALA A 567 26.64 1.18 6.14
N ALA A 568 27.51 0.29 6.60
CA ALA A 568 28.83 0.06 6.02
C ALA A 568 29.31 -1.38 6.21
N PHE A 569 29.95 -1.96 5.19
CA PHE A 569 30.72 -3.20 5.28
C PHE A 569 32.21 -2.87 5.33
N ARG A 570 32.98 -3.54 6.16
CA ARG A 570 34.39 -3.25 6.41
C ARG A 570 35.23 -4.48 6.19
N VAL A 571 36.38 -4.26 5.57
CA VAL A 571 37.40 -5.29 5.38
C VAL A 571 38.73 -4.77 5.86
N LYS A 572 39.42 -5.59 6.65
CA LYS A 572 40.75 -5.31 7.18
C LYS A 572 41.70 -6.42 6.77
N LEU A 573 42.88 -6.05 6.27
CA LEU A 573 43.97 -6.97 5.99
C LEU A 573 45.10 -6.77 7.00
N VAL A 574 45.77 -7.87 7.38
CA VAL A 574 46.88 -7.87 8.33
C VAL A 574 48.06 -8.67 7.74
N ASP A 575 49.23 -8.05 7.71
CA ASP A 575 50.53 -8.63 7.36
C ASP A 575 51.37 -8.80 8.63
N PHE A 576 51.95 -9.99 8.85
CA PHE A 576 52.77 -10.30 10.03
C PHE A 576 54.24 -9.85 9.89
N GLY A 577 54.48 -8.78 9.14
CA GLY A 577 55.79 -8.17 9.05
C GLY A 577 56.84 -9.05 8.37
N ALA A 578 58.12 -8.72 8.52
CA ALA A 578 59.21 -9.46 7.89
C ALA A 578 59.56 -10.76 8.63
N ASP A 579 59.19 -10.89 9.91
CA ASP A 579 59.44 -12.10 10.70
C ASP A 579 58.38 -13.20 10.49
N GLY A 580 57.24 -12.84 9.88
CA GLY A 580 56.14 -13.76 9.57
C GLY A 580 55.37 -14.24 10.80
N GLY A 581 55.51 -13.56 11.94
CA GLY A 581 54.88 -13.92 13.20
C GLY A 581 54.00 -12.80 13.76
N PHE A 582 52.84 -13.16 14.32
CA PHE A 582 51.96 -12.19 14.95
C PHE A 582 52.58 -11.54 16.19
N GLY A 583 52.45 -10.22 16.30
CA GLY A 583 52.83 -9.45 17.49
C GLY A 583 54.35 -9.24 17.65
N GLY A 584 55.12 -9.37 16.56
CA GLY A 584 56.57 -9.10 16.49
C GLY A 584 56.91 -7.61 16.57
N GLY A 585 55.91 -6.75 16.34
CA GLY A 585 56.04 -5.29 16.35
C GLY A 585 56.38 -4.69 14.98
N ASP A 586 56.46 -5.53 13.95
CA ASP A 586 56.57 -5.20 12.54
C ASP A 586 55.30 -5.54 11.73
N ASP A 587 54.25 -6.05 12.39
CA ASP A 587 52.92 -6.26 11.82
C ASP A 587 52.35 -4.95 11.23
N THR A 588 51.71 -5.04 10.08
CA THR A 588 51.07 -3.90 9.40
C THR A 588 49.64 -4.23 9.02
N GLU A 589 48.74 -3.26 9.08
CA GLU A 589 47.32 -3.49 8.86
C GLU A 589 46.59 -2.24 8.39
N HIS A 590 45.50 -2.42 7.64
CA HIS A 590 44.59 -1.35 7.28
C HIS A 590 43.16 -1.86 7.14
N GLU A 591 42.18 -1.06 7.55
CA GLU A 591 40.76 -1.33 7.41
C GLU A 591 40.13 -0.30 6.47
N ILE A 592 39.32 -0.77 5.54
CA ILE A 592 38.48 0.06 4.68
C ILE A 592 37.02 -0.12 5.04
N ALA A 593 36.22 0.94 4.84
CA ALA A 593 34.77 0.91 4.96
C ALA A 593 34.13 1.17 3.59
N LEU A 594 33.28 0.25 3.17
CA LEU A 594 32.47 0.30 1.95
C LEU A 594 31.06 0.76 2.33
N THR A 595 30.59 1.80 1.65
CA THR A 595 29.28 2.42 1.91
C THR A 595 28.54 2.66 0.59
N ASP A 596 27.32 3.19 0.68
CA ASP A 596 26.56 3.68 -0.48
C ASP A 596 27.25 4.82 -1.26
N ALA A 597 28.35 5.38 -0.73
CA ALA A 597 29.16 6.41 -1.36
C ALA A 597 30.52 5.90 -1.90
N SER A 598 30.81 4.60 -1.74
CA SER A 598 31.99 3.96 -2.34
C SER A 598 31.86 3.83 -3.86
N ASP A 599 32.95 3.47 -4.54
CA ASP A 599 32.98 3.20 -5.98
C ASP A 599 33.62 1.81 -6.22
N PRO A 600 32.83 0.79 -6.62
CA PRO A 600 31.37 0.80 -6.74
C PRO A 600 30.64 1.00 -5.39
N PRO A 601 29.38 1.48 -5.39
CA PRO A 601 28.61 1.68 -4.15
C PRO A 601 28.14 0.35 -3.56
N LEU A 602 28.07 0.27 -2.23
CA LEU A 602 27.49 -0.86 -1.53
C LEU A 602 25.99 -0.98 -1.83
N ALA A 603 25.55 -2.12 -2.36
CA ALA A 603 24.19 -2.34 -2.84
C ALA A 603 23.54 -3.61 -2.25
N SER A 604 22.23 -3.52 -1.97
CA SER A 604 21.41 -4.65 -1.52
C SER A 604 20.84 -5.42 -2.70
N GLY A 605 20.84 -6.76 -2.63
CA GLY A 605 20.17 -7.63 -3.59
C GLY A 605 20.93 -7.90 -4.90
N GLU A 606 22.17 -7.42 -5.04
CA GLU A 606 23.03 -7.67 -6.20
C GLU A 606 24.50 -7.91 -5.80
N TRP A 607 25.25 -8.60 -6.66
CA TRP A 607 26.68 -8.83 -6.46
C TRP A 607 27.47 -7.57 -6.81
N VAL A 608 28.36 -7.17 -5.91
CA VAL A 608 29.28 -6.05 -6.11
C VAL A 608 30.72 -6.55 -6.03
N SER A 609 31.45 -6.42 -7.13
CA SER A 609 32.88 -6.75 -7.22
C SER A 609 33.72 -5.55 -6.76
N TYR A 610 34.55 -5.75 -5.75
CA TYR A 610 35.43 -4.71 -5.23
C TYR A 610 36.88 -4.97 -5.58
N ASP A 611 37.45 -4.15 -6.46
CA ASP A 611 38.89 -4.10 -6.75
C ASP A 611 39.57 -3.01 -5.92
N ILE A 612 40.08 -3.37 -4.74
CA ILE A 612 40.70 -2.43 -3.80
C ILE A 612 42.18 -2.24 -4.15
N PRO A 613 42.62 -1.05 -4.62
CA PRO A 613 44.02 -0.80 -4.88
C PRO A 613 44.82 -0.82 -3.57
N PHE A 614 45.96 -1.52 -3.53
CA PHE A 614 46.78 -1.54 -2.30
C PHE A 614 47.30 -0.15 -1.88
N GLU A 615 47.34 0.81 -2.80
CA GLU A 615 47.70 2.20 -2.50
C GLU A 615 46.73 2.90 -1.55
N VAL A 616 45.45 2.48 -1.50
CA VAL A 616 44.48 3.05 -0.55
C VAL A 616 44.59 2.44 0.85
N LEU A 617 45.33 1.33 1.00
CA LEU A 617 45.55 0.64 2.26
C LEU A 617 46.81 1.17 2.95
N GLU A 618 46.88 2.48 3.22
CA GLU A 618 48.11 3.19 3.66
C GLU A 618 48.78 2.59 4.91
N GLY A 619 48.01 1.91 5.76
CA GLY A 619 48.50 1.25 6.98
C GLY A 619 49.13 -0.12 6.74
N LEU A 620 48.81 -0.77 5.61
CA LEU A 620 49.32 -2.07 5.19
C LEU A 620 50.66 -1.89 4.45
N THR A 621 51.67 -1.41 5.18
CA THR A 621 52.97 -1.03 4.59
C THR A 621 53.84 -2.24 4.19
N ALA A 622 53.50 -3.44 4.65
CA ALA A 622 54.10 -4.71 4.23
C ALA A 622 53.02 -5.66 3.66
N ARG A 623 53.41 -6.51 2.70
CA ARG A 623 52.52 -7.44 1.98
C ARG A 623 53.18 -8.79 1.67
N GLY A 624 54.29 -9.10 2.34
CA GLY A 624 55.07 -10.32 2.09
C GLY A 624 54.58 -11.52 2.89
N HIS A 625 53.83 -11.27 3.96
CA HIS A 625 53.31 -12.27 4.88
C HIS A 625 51.89 -11.88 5.32
N LEU A 626 50.99 -11.63 4.36
CA LEU A 626 49.57 -11.48 4.68
C LEU A 626 49.09 -12.74 5.38
N ALA A 627 48.41 -12.58 6.50
CA ALA A 627 48.07 -13.70 7.38
C ALA A 627 46.62 -13.70 7.84
N GLN A 628 45.94 -12.55 7.81
CA GLN A 628 44.54 -12.44 8.23
C GLN A 628 43.76 -11.46 7.35
N MET A 629 42.47 -11.78 7.20
CA MET A 629 41.43 -10.87 6.73
C MET A 629 40.33 -10.82 7.79
N ILE A 630 39.85 -9.62 8.13
CA ILE A 630 38.75 -9.43 9.07
C ILE A 630 37.64 -8.69 8.35
N ILE A 631 36.43 -9.22 8.42
CA ILE A 631 35.23 -8.59 7.87
C ILE A 631 34.31 -8.16 9.00
N SER A 632 33.59 -7.06 8.85
CA SER A 632 32.54 -6.62 9.79
C SER A 632 31.56 -5.71 9.06
N GLY A 633 30.33 -5.57 9.54
CA GLY A 633 29.41 -4.67 8.87
C GLY A 633 28.09 -4.44 9.59
N ASP A 634 27.40 -3.36 9.20
CA ASP A 634 26.00 -3.15 9.54
C ASP A 634 25.08 -4.14 8.79
N PRO A 635 25.35 -4.51 7.51
CA PRO A 635 24.82 -5.74 6.93
C PRO A 635 25.33 -6.93 7.74
N ASN A 636 24.41 -7.64 8.38
CA ASN A 636 24.74 -8.78 9.25
C ASN A 636 24.55 -10.13 8.55
N THR A 637 23.94 -10.11 7.36
CA THR A 637 23.88 -11.24 6.42
C THR A 637 24.63 -10.85 5.15
N VAL A 638 25.72 -11.54 4.85
CA VAL A 638 26.53 -11.28 3.65
C VAL A 638 26.97 -12.58 2.99
N PHE A 639 27.11 -12.54 1.68
CA PHE A 639 27.64 -13.61 0.85
C PHE A 639 28.93 -13.10 0.23
N LEU A 640 30.01 -13.88 0.38
CA LEU A 640 31.33 -13.55 -0.14
C LEU A 640 31.81 -14.66 -1.08
N ASP A 641 32.39 -14.22 -2.19
CA ASP A 641 33.03 -15.10 -3.16
C ASP A 641 34.24 -14.40 -3.81
N ASN A 642 35.03 -15.14 -4.59
CA ASN A 642 36.15 -14.67 -5.41
C ASN A 642 37.13 -13.79 -4.64
N ILE A 643 37.66 -14.28 -3.53
CA ILE A 643 38.58 -13.53 -2.65
C ILE A 643 40.02 -13.78 -3.11
N TYR A 644 40.64 -12.81 -3.76
CA TYR A 644 42.00 -12.97 -4.31
C TYR A 644 42.81 -11.67 -4.40
N PHE A 645 44.11 -11.78 -4.62
CA PHE A 645 45.02 -10.66 -4.87
C PHE A 645 45.54 -10.74 -6.30
N TYR A 646 45.63 -9.62 -7.03
CA TYR A 646 46.11 -9.64 -8.41
C TYR A 646 47.01 -8.47 -8.81
N SER A 647 47.85 -8.71 -9.81
CA SER A 647 48.68 -7.70 -10.47
C SER A 647 48.00 -7.20 -11.74
N ALA A 648 47.59 -5.93 -11.74
CA ALA A 648 47.02 -5.26 -12.90
C ALA A 648 48.08 -5.07 -13.99
N VAL A 649 47.65 -5.15 -15.25
CA VAL A 649 48.50 -4.81 -16.40
C VAL A 649 48.64 -3.28 -16.43
N PRO A 650 49.86 -2.71 -16.54
CA PRO A 650 50.05 -1.27 -16.70
C PRO A 650 49.29 -0.76 -17.93
N SER A 651 48.71 0.44 -17.85
CA SER A 651 48.00 1.08 -18.98
C SER A 651 48.94 1.77 -19.98
N GLU A 652 50.20 2.00 -19.58
CA GLU A 652 51.28 2.52 -20.42
C GLU A 652 52.61 1.79 -20.16
N PRO A 653 53.59 1.83 -21.09
CA PRO A 653 54.86 1.17 -20.89
C PRO A 653 55.59 1.76 -19.66
N PRO A 654 56.03 0.92 -18.71
CA PRO A 654 56.67 1.40 -17.48
C PRO A 654 58.10 1.92 -17.69
N SER A 655 58.70 1.67 -18.85
CA SER A 655 60.03 2.15 -19.23
C SER A 655 60.10 2.42 -20.74
N PRO A 656 61.07 3.25 -21.21
CA PRO A 656 61.29 3.49 -22.64
C PRO A 656 61.46 2.20 -23.44
N ALA A 657 61.19 2.25 -24.74
CA ALA A 657 61.52 1.15 -25.66
C ALA A 657 63.04 0.86 -25.68
N PRO A 658 63.47 -0.37 -26.01
CA PRO A 658 64.89 -0.72 -26.08
C PRO A 658 65.67 0.15 -27.07
N THR A 659 66.75 0.80 -26.62
CA THR A 659 67.58 1.65 -27.50
C THR A 659 68.21 0.85 -28.67
N PRO A 660 68.00 1.26 -29.93
CA PRO A 660 68.63 0.63 -31.09
C PRO A 660 70.17 0.68 -31.05
N SER A 661 70.83 -0.35 -31.58
CA SER A 661 72.30 -0.48 -31.56
C SER A 661 72.96 -0.64 -32.94
N HIS A 662 72.18 -0.56 -34.03
CA HIS A 662 72.72 -0.66 -35.39
C HIS A 662 73.52 0.59 -35.76
N ALA A 663 74.52 0.42 -36.63
CA ALA A 663 75.31 1.53 -37.14
C ALA A 663 74.43 2.48 -37.98
N ALA A 664 74.51 3.78 -37.72
CA ALA A 664 73.64 4.78 -38.34
C ALA A 664 73.74 4.82 -39.89
N ASP A 665 74.87 4.42 -40.47
CA ASP A 665 75.08 4.32 -41.92
C ASP A 665 74.41 3.09 -42.57
N SER A 666 73.79 2.25 -41.75
CA SER A 666 73.12 1.01 -42.13
C SER A 666 71.64 1.04 -41.78
N VAL A 667 71.10 2.22 -41.44
CA VAL A 667 69.73 2.44 -41.01
C VAL A 667 69.08 3.56 -41.85
N ILE A 668 67.83 3.35 -42.24
CA ILE A 668 66.91 4.41 -42.69
C ILE A 668 65.80 4.52 -41.63
N SER A 669 65.84 5.57 -40.83
CA SER A 669 64.89 5.79 -39.73
C SER A 669 63.64 6.51 -40.21
N LEU A 670 62.46 6.05 -39.80
CA LEU A 670 61.20 6.78 -39.93
C LEU A 670 60.86 7.49 -38.61
N PHE A 671 61.12 6.83 -37.48
CA PHE A 671 60.93 7.39 -36.14
C PHE A 671 61.89 6.74 -35.15
N SER A 672 62.80 7.51 -34.58
CA SER A 672 63.65 7.09 -33.45
C SER A 672 64.36 8.30 -32.82
N ASP A 673 64.44 8.33 -31.49
CA ASP A 673 65.29 9.31 -30.80
C ASP A 673 66.80 9.07 -31.01
N THR A 674 67.19 7.91 -31.57
CA THR A 674 68.61 7.52 -31.75
C THR A 674 69.19 7.94 -33.10
N TYR A 675 68.36 7.94 -34.15
CA TYR A 675 68.80 8.17 -35.53
C TYR A 675 68.25 9.48 -36.07
N THR A 676 68.79 9.94 -37.20
CA THR A 676 68.16 11.05 -37.94
C THR A 676 67.05 10.49 -38.81
N ASP A 677 65.82 10.93 -38.57
CA ASP A 677 64.65 10.46 -39.30
C ASP A 677 64.57 11.01 -40.72
N ALA A 678 64.15 10.16 -41.64
CA ALA A 678 63.69 10.55 -42.96
C ALA A 678 62.38 11.34 -42.87
N THR A 679 62.01 12.04 -43.95
CA THR A 679 60.76 12.80 -43.97
C THR A 679 59.55 11.87 -44.00
N VAL A 680 58.73 11.93 -42.95
CA VAL A 680 57.40 11.31 -42.89
C VAL A 680 56.36 12.43 -42.96
N ASP A 681 55.42 12.32 -43.91
CA ASP A 681 54.40 13.34 -44.15
C ASP A 681 53.35 13.35 -43.03
N THR A 682 52.93 12.18 -42.59
CA THR A 682 52.01 12.00 -41.46
C THR A 682 52.14 10.63 -40.82
N TRP A 683 51.88 10.57 -39.51
CA TRP A 683 51.74 9.34 -38.72
C TRP A 683 50.27 8.92 -38.55
N SER A 684 49.33 9.73 -39.04
CA SER A 684 47.92 9.37 -39.17
C SER A 684 47.35 10.03 -40.42
N ALA A 685 47.05 9.22 -41.42
CA ALA A 685 46.54 9.67 -42.70
C ALA A 685 45.04 9.92 -42.62
N SER A 686 44.50 10.84 -43.44
CA SER A 686 43.08 11.21 -43.38
C SER A 686 42.10 10.08 -43.70
N TRP A 687 42.60 8.95 -44.19
CA TRP A 687 41.83 7.75 -44.55
C TRP A 687 41.93 6.64 -43.50
N ASP A 688 42.66 6.87 -42.41
CA ASP A 688 42.84 5.90 -41.34
C ASP A 688 41.72 5.96 -40.29
N GLN A 689 41.79 5.04 -39.32
CA GLN A 689 40.88 4.98 -38.17
C GLN A 689 41.70 4.64 -36.92
N ALA A 690 42.42 5.64 -36.43
CA ALA A 690 43.13 5.63 -35.15
C ALA A 690 43.37 7.07 -34.67
N ASP A 691 43.48 7.26 -33.36
CA ASP A 691 43.98 8.51 -32.79
C ASP A 691 45.48 8.33 -32.49
N VAL A 692 46.32 9.29 -32.91
CA VAL A 692 47.78 9.26 -32.64
C VAL A 692 48.21 10.48 -31.85
N GLU A 693 49.05 10.26 -30.83
CA GLU A 693 49.73 11.31 -30.09
C GLU A 693 51.17 10.92 -29.74
N ASP A 694 52.02 11.92 -29.50
CA ASP A 694 53.37 11.72 -28.99
C ASP A 694 53.33 11.78 -27.47
N VAL A 695 53.75 10.70 -26.82
CA VAL A 695 53.89 10.61 -25.36
C VAL A 695 55.37 10.53 -24.98
N GLN A 696 55.68 10.89 -23.73
CA GLN A 696 57.03 10.80 -23.19
C GLN A 696 57.10 9.65 -22.20
N ILE A 697 57.81 8.57 -22.55
CA ILE A 697 58.06 7.44 -21.67
C ILE A 697 59.52 7.50 -21.23
N GLY A 698 59.79 7.79 -19.95
CA GLY A 698 61.16 7.89 -19.43
C GLY A 698 62.08 8.88 -20.17
N GLY A 699 61.52 9.90 -20.82
CA GLY A 699 62.24 10.89 -21.62
C GLY A 699 62.50 10.51 -23.08
N ASN A 700 61.97 9.37 -23.54
CA ASN A 700 61.92 8.95 -24.93
C ASN A 700 60.55 9.29 -25.53
N THR A 701 60.54 9.77 -26.77
CA THR A 701 59.31 10.11 -27.50
C THR A 701 58.75 8.83 -28.11
N THR A 702 57.51 8.48 -27.78
CA THR A 702 56.84 7.27 -28.26
C THR A 702 55.53 7.64 -28.96
N LYS A 703 55.22 6.99 -30.09
CA LYS A 703 53.90 7.13 -30.74
C LYS A 703 52.88 6.29 -29.98
N LYS A 704 51.84 6.90 -29.44
CA LYS A 704 50.70 6.21 -28.84
C LYS A 704 49.53 6.28 -29.79
N TYR A 705 49.04 5.11 -30.19
CA TYR A 705 47.78 4.96 -30.90
C TYR A 705 46.70 4.50 -29.93
N THR A 706 45.53 5.11 -30.02
CA THR A 706 44.30 4.68 -29.35
C THR A 706 43.18 4.57 -30.36
N ASN A 707 42.12 3.81 -30.04
CA ASN A 707 41.05 3.50 -30.98
C ASN A 707 41.56 2.91 -32.30
N LEU A 708 42.68 2.16 -32.26
CA LEU A 708 43.32 1.63 -33.44
C LEU A 708 42.44 0.55 -34.08
N VAL A 709 41.91 0.86 -35.27
CA VAL A 709 41.40 -0.15 -36.21
C VAL A 709 42.45 -0.37 -37.29
N PHE A 710 42.94 0.73 -37.88
CA PHE A 710 44.15 0.77 -38.71
C PHE A 710 44.67 2.21 -38.77
N ALA A 711 45.99 2.40 -38.77
CA ALA A 711 46.65 3.69 -38.90
C ALA A 711 47.51 3.73 -40.16
N GLY A 712 47.40 4.83 -40.93
CA GLY A 712 48.14 5.05 -42.16
C GLY A 712 49.30 6.01 -41.94
N ILE A 713 50.52 5.55 -42.17
CA ILE A 713 51.74 6.35 -42.08
C ILE A 713 52.23 6.59 -43.51
N GLU A 714 52.33 7.87 -43.91
CA GLU A 714 52.66 8.26 -45.28
C GLU A 714 53.99 9.02 -45.33
N PHE A 715 54.82 8.65 -46.30
CA PHE A 715 56.09 9.31 -46.67
C PHE A 715 56.17 9.41 -48.19
N THR A 716 55.08 9.92 -48.76
CA THR A 716 54.81 10.00 -50.20
C THR A 716 55.50 11.18 -50.88
N SER A 717 55.77 12.27 -50.13
CA SER A 717 56.50 13.42 -50.66
C SER A 717 58.00 13.12 -50.88
N SER A 718 58.52 12.13 -50.17
CA SER A 718 59.90 11.65 -50.27
C SER A 718 59.95 10.15 -49.98
N THR A 719 59.60 9.34 -50.98
CA THR A 719 59.63 7.87 -50.88
C THR A 719 61.02 7.35 -50.49
N ILE A 720 61.05 6.23 -49.78
CA ILE A 720 62.27 5.59 -49.28
C ILE A 720 62.78 4.54 -50.27
N ASP A 721 64.04 4.68 -50.69
CA ASP A 721 64.78 3.60 -51.37
C ASP A 721 65.35 2.63 -50.34
N ALA A 722 64.65 1.51 -50.16
CA ALA A 722 65.02 0.42 -49.27
C ALA A 722 65.65 -0.77 -50.02
N SER A 723 66.13 -0.57 -51.25
CA SER A 723 66.66 -1.64 -52.10
C SER A 723 67.86 -2.36 -51.47
N GLU A 724 68.70 -1.62 -50.73
CA GLU A 724 69.86 -2.16 -49.99
C GLU A 724 69.50 -2.70 -48.59
N MET A 725 68.29 -2.44 -48.09
CA MET A 725 67.87 -2.85 -46.75
C MET A 725 67.45 -4.31 -46.73
N THR A 726 67.62 -4.96 -45.58
CA THR A 726 67.32 -6.39 -45.39
C THR A 726 66.20 -6.63 -44.39
N HIS A 727 65.96 -5.72 -43.44
CA HIS A 727 64.96 -5.86 -42.38
C HIS A 727 64.15 -4.59 -42.14
N PHE A 728 62.91 -4.76 -41.69
CA PHE A 728 62.05 -3.75 -41.10
C PHE A 728 62.02 -3.95 -39.58
N ARG A 729 62.16 -2.86 -38.81
CA ARG A 729 62.18 -2.88 -37.36
C ARG A 729 61.13 -1.93 -36.76
N MET A 730 60.51 -2.38 -35.68
CA MET A 730 59.56 -1.63 -34.87
C MET A 730 59.58 -2.16 -33.43
N ASP A 731 59.66 -1.28 -32.44
CA ASP A 731 59.35 -1.63 -31.06
C ASP A 731 57.86 -1.39 -30.81
N PHE A 732 57.20 -2.38 -30.22
CA PHE A 732 55.76 -2.42 -30.00
C PHE A 732 55.45 -2.75 -28.54
N TRP A 733 54.49 -2.06 -27.95
CA TRP A 733 53.96 -2.37 -26.62
C TRP A 733 52.44 -2.13 -26.60
N THR A 734 51.69 -2.94 -25.86
CA THR A 734 50.24 -2.76 -25.70
C THR A 734 49.79 -3.16 -24.29
N PRO A 735 48.84 -2.43 -23.66
CA PRO A 735 48.20 -2.87 -22.43
C PRO A 735 47.09 -3.91 -22.69
N ASP A 736 46.67 -4.07 -23.95
CA ASP A 736 45.55 -4.92 -24.32
C ASP A 736 45.94 -6.40 -24.36
N ALA A 737 44.96 -7.28 -24.20
CA ALA A 737 45.15 -8.72 -24.30
C ALA A 737 45.67 -9.13 -25.70
N THR A 738 46.74 -9.91 -25.74
CA THR A 738 47.41 -10.37 -26.97
C THR A 738 47.31 -11.87 -27.20
N GLY A 739 46.64 -12.60 -26.29
CA GLY A 739 46.36 -14.03 -26.44
C GLY A 739 45.40 -14.31 -27.60
N ASP A 740 45.41 -15.54 -28.11
CA ASP A 740 44.53 -15.93 -29.22
C ASP A 740 43.06 -15.59 -28.93
N PRO A 741 42.31 -15.03 -29.90
CA PRO A 741 42.64 -14.86 -31.33
C PRO A 741 43.26 -13.51 -31.71
N ALA A 742 43.75 -12.70 -30.76
CA ALA A 742 44.23 -11.35 -31.03
C ALA A 742 45.47 -11.31 -31.94
N ALA A 743 45.53 -10.31 -32.82
CA ALA A 743 46.62 -10.11 -33.78
C ALA A 743 46.93 -8.63 -34.04
N PHE A 744 48.20 -8.33 -34.31
CA PHE A 744 48.68 -7.04 -34.82
C PHE A 744 49.27 -7.23 -36.22
N ARG A 745 49.08 -6.28 -37.12
CA ARG A 745 49.41 -6.39 -38.52
C ARG A 745 50.24 -5.20 -38.98
N ILE A 746 51.21 -5.49 -39.83
CA ILE A 746 52.13 -4.52 -40.41
C ILE A 746 52.10 -4.69 -41.92
N LYS A 747 51.76 -3.63 -42.65
CA LYS A 747 51.74 -3.61 -44.11
C LYS A 747 52.67 -2.54 -44.65
N LEU A 748 53.47 -2.90 -45.65
CA LEU A 748 54.35 -2.00 -46.38
C LEU A 748 53.86 -1.87 -47.83
N VAL A 749 53.95 -0.66 -48.38
CA VAL A 749 53.53 -0.33 -49.75
C VAL A 749 54.65 0.43 -50.48
N ASP A 750 55.02 -0.06 -51.66
CA ASP A 750 55.95 0.55 -52.61
C ASP A 750 55.19 1.05 -53.85
N PHE A 751 55.42 2.28 -54.29
CA PHE A 751 54.74 2.90 -55.45
C PHE A 751 55.37 2.55 -56.81
N GLY A 752 56.05 1.41 -56.88
CA GLY A 752 56.63 0.87 -58.10
C GLY A 752 57.79 1.69 -58.65
N ALA A 753 58.26 1.37 -59.84
CA ALA A 753 59.37 2.09 -60.48
C ALA A 753 59.01 3.53 -60.87
N GLY A 754 57.71 3.81 -61.04
CA GLY A 754 57.20 5.15 -61.33
C GLY A 754 57.18 6.10 -60.14
N GLY A 755 57.21 5.58 -58.90
CA GLY A 755 57.16 6.38 -57.67
C GLY A 755 55.83 7.13 -57.48
N VAL A 756 54.74 6.65 -58.09
CA VAL A 756 53.42 7.30 -58.07
C VAL A 756 52.35 6.25 -57.81
N PHE A 757 51.54 6.45 -56.76
CA PHE A 757 50.43 5.57 -56.40
C PHE A 757 49.43 5.37 -57.56
N GLY A 758 48.98 4.14 -57.74
CA GLY A 758 47.97 3.77 -58.72
C GLY A 758 48.50 3.70 -60.16
N GLY A 759 49.82 3.68 -60.35
CA GLY A 759 50.49 3.54 -61.66
C GLY A 759 50.36 2.15 -62.30
N GLY A 760 49.89 1.16 -61.53
CA GLY A 760 49.76 -0.24 -61.93
C GLY A 760 51.00 -1.10 -61.67
N ASP A 761 52.04 -0.52 -61.05
CA ASP A 761 53.28 -1.17 -60.63
C ASP A 761 53.52 -1.15 -59.11
N ASP A 762 52.53 -0.70 -58.34
CA ASP A 762 52.55 -0.72 -56.87
C ASP A 762 52.67 -2.16 -56.34
N THR A 763 53.45 -2.35 -55.28
CA THR A 763 53.59 -3.66 -54.63
C THR A 763 53.41 -3.50 -53.13
N GLU A 764 52.74 -4.47 -52.49
CA GLU A 764 52.41 -4.40 -51.07
C GLU A 764 52.29 -5.79 -50.45
N HIS A 765 52.49 -5.87 -49.14
CA HIS A 765 52.20 -7.07 -48.37
C HIS A 765 51.89 -6.73 -46.92
N GLU A 766 50.93 -7.45 -46.33
CA GLU A 766 50.58 -7.35 -44.91
C GLU A 766 51.03 -8.60 -44.17
N LEU A 767 51.76 -8.41 -43.08
CA LEU A 767 52.12 -9.46 -42.14
C LEU A 767 51.19 -9.43 -40.94
N THR A 768 50.86 -10.62 -40.42
CA THR A 768 50.09 -10.79 -39.19
C THR A 768 51.00 -11.36 -38.10
N LEU A 769 51.01 -10.71 -36.94
CA LEU A 769 51.78 -11.04 -35.74
C LEU A 769 50.78 -11.45 -34.65
N THR A 770 51.06 -12.53 -33.93
CA THR A 770 50.20 -13.12 -32.89
C THR A 770 51.04 -13.58 -31.69
N ALA A 771 50.39 -14.05 -30.62
CA ALA A 771 51.08 -14.72 -29.50
C ALA A 771 51.90 -15.97 -29.92
N ALA A 772 51.65 -16.51 -31.12
CA ALA A 772 52.40 -17.65 -31.68
C ALA A 772 53.54 -17.26 -32.64
N THR A 773 53.76 -15.95 -32.87
CA THR A 773 54.85 -15.45 -33.74
C THR A 773 56.20 -15.45 -33.01
N ASP A 774 57.31 -15.26 -33.74
CA ASP A 774 58.65 -15.08 -33.16
C ASP A 774 59.25 -13.72 -33.59
N PRO A 775 59.42 -12.75 -32.67
CA PRO A 775 58.98 -12.78 -31.27
C PRO A 775 57.44 -12.78 -31.14
N ALA A 776 56.93 -13.34 -30.04
CA ALA A 776 55.50 -13.40 -29.74
C ALA A 776 54.97 -12.02 -29.35
N LEU A 777 53.72 -11.71 -29.71
CA LEU A 777 53.02 -10.59 -29.08
C LEU A 777 52.85 -10.85 -27.59
N ALA A 778 53.06 -9.81 -26.78
CA ALA A 778 52.98 -9.89 -25.33
C ALA A 778 52.31 -8.64 -24.76
N THR A 779 51.32 -8.84 -23.89
CA THR A 779 50.60 -7.79 -23.17
C THR A 779 51.47 -7.21 -22.06
N GLY A 780 51.52 -5.88 -21.95
CA GLY A 780 52.26 -5.17 -20.92
C GLY A 780 53.78 -5.19 -21.07
N GLN A 781 54.32 -5.67 -22.21
CA GLN A 781 55.76 -5.79 -22.45
C GLN A 781 56.18 -5.24 -23.82
N TRP A 782 57.40 -4.69 -23.90
CA TRP A 782 57.98 -4.24 -25.16
C TRP A 782 58.42 -5.45 -25.98
N VAL A 783 57.95 -5.51 -27.23
CA VAL A 783 58.32 -6.50 -28.24
C VAL A 783 59.07 -5.78 -29.37
N SER A 784 60.33 -6.15 -29.57
CA SER A 784 61.15 -5.62 -30.66
C SER A 784 61.02 -6.50 -31.90
N PHE A 785 60.22 -6.08 -32.88
CA PHE A 785 60.14 -6.76 -34.17
C PHE A 785 61.35 -6.41 -35.04
N ASP A 786 62.03 -7.43 -35.57
CA ASP A 786 63.15 -7.29 -36.51
C ASP A 786 62.90 -8.24 -37.69
N ILE A 787 62.03 -7.79 -38.59
CA ILE A 787 61.37 -8.64 -39.59
C ILE A 787 62.18 -8.60 -40.88
N PRO A 788 62.62 -9.76 -41.42
CA PRO A 788 63.30 -9.78 -42.71
C PRO A 788 62.33 -9.30 -43.80
N LEU A 789 62.78 -8.39 -44.67
CA LEU A 789 61.95 -7.86 -45.75
C LEU A 789 61.49 -8.95 -46.73
N SER A 790 62.17 -10.10 -46.76
CA SER A 790 61.73 -11.29 -47.51
C SER A 790 60.43 -11.92 -46.98
N ALA A 791 60.01 -11.62 -45.76
CA ALA A 791 58.73 -12.05 -45.21
C ALA A 791 57.55 -11.33 -45.91
N PHE A 792 57.76 -10.10 -46.40
CA PHE A 792 56.78 -9.33 -47.14
C PHE A 792 56.69 -9.82 -48.60
N THR A 793 56.21 -11.05 -48.82
CA THR A 793 56.31 -11.73 -50.12
C THR A 793 55.63 -11.02 -51.30
N GLY A 794 54.64 -10.17 -51.03
CA GLY A 794 53.97 -9.32 -52.03
C GLY A 794 54.69 -8.01 -52.35
N LEU A 795 55.64 -7.58 -51.51
CA LEU A 795 56.44 -6.36 -51.65
C LEU A 795 57.63 -6.62 -52.58
N THR A 796 57.34 -6.84 -53.86
CA THR A 796 58.36 -7.23 -54.86
C THR A 796 59.26 -6.08 -55.31
N ASN A 797 58.84 -4.83 -55.09
CA ASN A 797 59.63 -3.61 -55.28
C ASN A 797 59.94 -2.97 -53.92
N ARG A 798 61.10 -2.31 -53.80
CA ARG A 798 61.56 -1.63 -52.56
C ARG A 798 62.28 -0.31 -52.83
N GLY A 799 62.18 0.23 -54.04
CA GLY A 799 62.89 1.43 -54.45
C GLY A 799 62.14 2.73 -54.12
N HIS A 800 60.84 2.64 -53.87
CA HIS A 800 59.96 3.77 -53.59
C HIS A 800 58.90 3.36 -52.54
N LEU A 801 59.36 2.85 -51.39
CA LEU A 801 58.45 2.65 -50.26
C LEU A 801 57.82 4.00 -49.90
N ALA A 802 56.51 4.01 -49.73
CA ALA A 802 55.76 5.25 -49.58
C ALA A 802 54.76 5.22 -48.41
N GLN A 803 54.35 4.03 -47.96
CA GLN A 803 53.40 3.89 -46.86
C GLN A 803 53.77 2.71 -45.94
N LEU A 804 53.47 2.90 -44.66
CA LEU A 804 53.41 1.88 -43.63
C LEU A 804 51.98 1.90 -43.06
N ILE A 805 51.34 0.76 -42.93
CA ILE A 805 50.02 0.62 -42.30
C ILE A 805 50.15 -0.34 -41.13
N ILE A 806 49.64 0.08 -39.98
CA ILE A 806 49.49 -0.78 -38.80
C ILE A 806 48.01 -1.01 -38.54
N SER A 807 47.62 -2.20 -38.10
CA SER A 807 46.25 -2.52 -37.71
C SER A 807 46.24 -3.67 -36.72
N GLY A 808 45.17 -3.89 -35.97
CA GLY A 808 45.14 -5.00 -35.03
C GLY A 808 43.90 -5.05 -34.15
N ASP A 809 43.82 -6.12 -33.37
CA ASP A 809 42.83 -6.27 -32.29
C ASP A 809 43.20 -5.44 -31.04
N PRO A 810 44.49 -5.22 -30.69
CA PRO A 810 44.87 -4.22 -29.70
C PRO A 810 44.44 -2.81 -30.15
N ASN A 811 43.57 -2.17 -29.36
CA ASN A 811 43.05 -0.84 -29.64
C ASN A 811 44.00 0.27 -29.18
N THR A 812 44.90 -0.05 -28.25
CA THR A 812 45.88 0.85 -27.65
C THR A 812 47.27 0.26 -27.85
N VAL A 813 48.11 0.94 -28.63
CA VAL A 813 49.48 0.47 -28.89
C VAL A 813 50.47 1.62 -28.81
N PHE A 814 51.66 1.32 -28.33
CA PHE A 814 52.78 2.22 -28.20
C PHE A 814 53.87 1.73 -29.14
N ILE A 815 54.35 2.61 -30.01
CA ILE A 815 55.30 2.32 -31.07
C ILE A 815 56.49 3.26 -30.95
N ASP A 816 57.68 2.69 -30.99
CA ASP A 816 58.94 3.43 -31.10
C ASP A 816 59.90 2.72 -32.05
N ASN A 817 61.00 3.39 -32.42
CA ASN A 817 62.10 2.84 -33.19
C ASN A 817 61.65 2.11 -34.47
N VAL A 818 60.97 2.87 -35.34
CA VAL A 818 60.48 2.40 -36.64
C VAL A 818 61.53 2.73 -37.71
N TYR A 819 62.21 1.71 -38.24
CA TYR A 819 63.27 1.89 -39.23
C TYR A 819 63.53 0.67 -40.11
N LEU A 820 64.24 0.88 -41.21
CA LEU A 820 64.79 -0.17 -42.06
C LEU A 820 66.29 -0.31 -41.81
N ARG A 821 66.82 -1.53 -41.85
CA ARG A 821 68.26 -1.78 -41.68
C ARG A 821 68.80 -2.80 -42.68
N ARG A 822 70.11 -2.78 -42.92
CA ARG A 822 70.81 -3.76 -43.78
C ARG A 822 71.61 -4.80 -43.00
#